data_AF-A0A179EZX5-F1
#
_entry.id   AF-A0A179EZX5-F1
#
_cell.length_a   1.000
_cell.length_b   1.000
_cell.length_c   1.000
_cell.angle_alpha   90.00
_cell.angle_beta   90.00
_cell.angle_gamma   90.00
#
_symmetry.space_group_name_H-M   'P 1'
#
loop_
_entity.id
_entity.type
_entity.pdbx_description
1 polymer ?
#
loop_
_entity_poly.entity_id
_entity_poly.type
_entity_poly.pdbx_seq_one_letter_code
_entity_poly.pdbx_strand_id
1 'polypeptide(L)'
;MRPSSQISPTAASLTPEQEETFRLWIGRHNWKTRPSLQTAADYLQLKYNQSFPSELMSRIIDDVYAERVAPPDPVFIQENPAEMETETSAQDPVATHNSKFKFPGYGLPTWFLPKDGEHFPILVGDQEEGWRAATLLIRELCMLKVMEDLTNKPEWWTKVVDPEIRVKWKNEMLSLDWEAFHEHADFTPRMADACIEELTKKARLCEETGLVPVFDYSACVVKSDKLMDKDLIKKLADAMAPLENVPEEEKDWHPGSDGKVLDIVHPSLWPLIYGRSRILPDKEITVDDCLNHVGMGEVVAKPKSEPPVTSRSWGPEPVNVSSVNYQWLPCNVAVDGEGKAKITSYVNNLHPIQHAKLYPIIEQFITKSLPAWDLVYRWPKEFEFQRLTTSEAGTQCTTQEACKDSYECRPTNRPVNDDEPPREEYEEDETGYEESERGQLDALWFRSTHPQILPDATLDSDTPEKIEKKASQNEYQSSRKEQGRFNVTADKIKTSGFFGSNKQIQVIVKLANIHLTPDKPTYDGGSWHIEGQRNEHICATALYYYDNENITDSRLAFRTSSNSEDLTMNLDYMQSDVRSIARTFAVDEAHEATTLQNIGSVLTRQGRAIFFPNLLQHQVQPFSLADPTRPGHRKILALFLVDPAIPVISTANIPPQQRPWWPAEDYIRNSNRLPPELAHIVLQNVDYVIDEEEAKAIREKLMSERTVMQTAFSEALQSVEFSFCEH
;
A
#
# COMPACT_ATOMS: atom_id res chain seq x y z
N MET A 1 43.66 -23.02 59.08
CA MET A 1 43.93 -23.99 58.00
C MET A 1 43.15 -23.54 56.77
N ARG A 2 43.81 -23.37 55.62
CA ARG A 2 43.12 -23.25 54.31
C ARG A 2 42.37 -24.56 54.01
N PRO A 3 41.35 -24.54 53.12
CA PRO A 3 41.56 -24.50 51.67
C PRO A 3 40.83 -23.28 51.06
N SER A 4 41.44 -22.33 50.35
CA SER A 4 41.96 -22.39 48.97
C SER A 4 41.22 -23.33 48.02
N SER A 5 40.09 -22.88 47.48
CA SER A 5 39.67 -23.19 46.12
C SER A 5 39.92 -21.94 45.24
N GLN A 6 40.99 -21.99 44.47
CA GLN A 6 41.15 -21.15 43.29
C GLN A 6 40.06 -21.55 42.29
N ILE A 7 39.15 -20.64 42.00
CA ILE A 7 38.35 -20.68 40.78
C ILE A 7 39.02 -19.68 39.84
N SER A 8 39.66 -20.20 38.80
CA SER A 8 40.19 -19.41 37.69
C SER A 8 39.08 -18.55 37.09
N PRO A 9 39.35 -17.30 36.66
CA PRO A 9 38.39 -16.56 35.85
C PRO A 9 38.34 -17.28 34.49
N THR A 10 37.26 -18.02 34.25
CA THR A 10 36.89 -18.39 32.89
C THR A 10 36.73 -17.08 32.13
N ALA A 11 37.63 -16.80 31.19
CA ALA A 11 37.48 -15.69 30.26
C ALA A 11 36.10 -15.81 29.62
N ALA A 12 35.24 -14.80 29.82
CA ALA A 12 33.93 -14.76 29.18
C ALA A 12 34.14 -14.74 27.66
N SER A 13 33.98 -15.90 27.03
CA SER A 13 33.91 -16.02 25.58
C SER A 13 32.46 -15.82 25.16
N LEU A 14 32.24 -15.09 24.07
CA LEU A 14 30.93 -15.03 23.42
C LEU A 14 30.53 -16.45 22.99
N THR A 15 29.25 -16.81 23.13
CA THR A 15 28.70 -17.97 22.43
C THR A 15 28.72 -17.73 20.91
N PRO A 16 28.66 -18.76 20.06
CA PRO A 16 28.63 -18.58 18.61
C PRO A 16 27.54 -17.62 18.12
N GLU A 17 26.35 -17.70 18.73
CA GLU A 17 25.19 -16.84 18.44
C GLU A 17 25.42 -15.38 18.90
N GLN A 18 26.06 -15.20 20.06
CA GLN A 18 26.43 -13.87 20.55
C GLN A 18 27.53 -13.23 19.69
N GLU A 19 28.50 -14.02 19.23
CA GLU A 19 29.56 -13.57 18.33
C GLU A 19 29.01 -13.18 16.96
N GLU A 20 28.12 -13.99 16.37
CA GLU A 20 27.46 -13.68 15.09
C GLU A 20 26.65 -12.37 15.19
N THR A 21 25.88 -12.23 16.27
CA THR A 21 25.10 -11.03 16.53
C THR A 21 25.96 -9.79 16.78
N PHE A 22 27.13 -9.96 17.40
CA PHE A 22 28.09 -8.88 17.58
C PHE A 22 28.78 -8.51 16.26
N ARG A 23 29.12 -9.49 15.41
CA ARG A 23 29.64 -9.27 14.05
C ARG A 23 28.64 -8.53 13.16
N LEU A 24 27.36 -8.88 13.22
CA LEU A 24 26.30 -8.16 12.50
C LEU A 24 26.16 -6.71 12.97
N TRP A 25 26.26 -6.46 14.28
CA TRP A 25 26.23 -5.10 14.82
C TRP A 25 27.45 -4.26 14.38
N ILE A 26 28.67 -4.82 14.42
CA ILE A 26 29.88 -4.19 13.86
C ILE A 26 29.67 -3.90 12.36
N GLY A 27 28.96 -4.80 11.67
CA GLY A 27 28.53 -4.69 10.28
C GLY A 27 27.73 -3.44 9.93
N ARG A 28 26.98 -2.87 10.89
CA ARG A 28 26.12 -1.69 10.69
C ARG A 28 26.88 -0.37 10.65
N HIS A 29 28.15 -0.35 11.09
CA HIS A 29 28.98 0.86 11.05
C HIS A 29 29.64 1.07 9.68
N ASN A 30 29.68 2.34 9.24
CA ASN A 30 30.28 2.78 7.97
C ASN A 30 31.77 2.39 7.89
N TRP A 31 32.28 2.09 6.68
CA TRP A 31 33.69 1.76 6.44
C TRP A 31 34.70 2.79 6.97
N LYS A 32 34.32 4.07 7.08
CA LYS A 32 35.16 5.14 7.65
C LYS A 32 35.11 5.26 9.17
N THR A 33 34.13 4.66 9.84
CA THR A 33 33.87 4.86 11.28
C THR A 33 33.84 3.51 12.00
N ARG A 34 34.99 3.07 12.48
CA ARG A 34 35.14 1.87 13.30
C ARG A 34 34.51 2.09 14.69
N PRO A 35 33.70 1.17 15.23
CA PRO A 35 33.19 1.30 16.60
C PRO A 35 34.34 1.37 17.60
N SER A 36 34.21 2.25 18.59
CA SER A 36 35.15 2.30 19.70
C SER A 36 34.96 1.08 20.61
N LEU A 37 36.01 0.70 21.36
CA LEU A 37 35.89 -0.38 22.35
C LEU A 37 34.86 -0.08 23.44
N GLN A 38 34.67 1.21 23.77
CA GLN A 38 33.64 1.63 24.72
C GLN A 38 32.25 1.35 24.16
N THR A 39 31.98 1.79 22.93
CA THR A 39 30.70 1.57 22.24
C THR A 39 30.39 0.07 22.07
N ALA A 40 31.42 -0.74 21.78
CA ALA A 40 31.29 -2.18 21.70
C ALA A 40 30.97 -2.83 23.05
N ALA A 41 31.61 -2.35 24.13
CA ALA A 41 31.34 -2.81 25.49
C ALA A 41 29.91 -2.45 25.93
N ASP A 42 29.48 -1.22 25.64
CA ASP A 42 28.15 -0.72 25.97
C ASP A 42 27.07 -1.54 25.24
N TYR A 43 27.27 -1.84 23.94
CA TYR A 43 26.37 -2.70 23.18
C TYR A 43 26.25 -4.12 23.77
N LEU A 44 27.38 -4.77 24.08
CA LEU A 44 27.35 -6.13 24.62
C LEU A 44 26.76 -6.19 26.05
N GLN A 45 27.03 -5.15 26.86
CA GLN A 45 26.44 -5.01 28.18
C GLN A 45 24.93 -4.78 28.09
N LEU A 46 24.46 -3.91 27.19
CA LEU A 46 23.04 -3.66 26.99
C LEU A 46 22.30 -4.92 26.49
N LYS A 47 22.92 -5.65 25.55
CA LYS A 47 22.26 -6.76 24.87
C LYS A 47 22.24 -8.07 25.66
N TYR A 48 23.28 -8.35 26.44
CA TYR A 48 23.43 -9.63 27.14
C TYR A 48 23.54 -9.48 28.65
N ASN A 49 23.48 -8.25 29.18
CA ASN A 49 23.70 -7.93 30.59
C ASN A 49 25.01 -8.50 31.15
N GLN A 50 26.05 -8.56 30.31
CA GLN A 50 27.35 -9.17 30.61
C GLN A 50 28.48 -8.32 30.03
N SER A 51 29.59 -8.23 30.78
CA SER A 51 30.80 -7.56 30.33
C SER A 51 31.80 -8.56 29.74
N PHE A 52 32.40 -8.19 28.62
CA PHE A 52 33.36 -9.02 27.89
C PHE A 52 34.74 -8.37 27.84
N PRO A 53 35.84 -9.15 27.74
CA PRO A 53 37.17 -8.59 27.68
C PRO A 53 37.39 -7.73 26.43
N SER A 54 37.98 -6.54 26.59
CA SER A 54 38.26 -5.61 25.48
C SER A 54 39.14 -6.22 24.38
N GLU A 55 39.99 -7.19 24.73
CA GLU A 55 40.84 -7.94 23.78
C GLU A 55 40.02 -8.89 22.89
N LEU A 56 38.91 -9.44 23.39
CA LEU A 56 37.98 -10.24 22.61
C LEU A 56 37.21 -9.35 21.63
N MET A 57 36.67 -8.23 22.12
CA MET A 57 35.95 -7.26 21.29
C MET A 57 36.83 -6.67 20.19
N SER A 58 38.06 -6.27 20.53
CA SER A 58 39.01 -5.72 19.54
C SER A 58 39.24 -6.72 18.41
N ARG A 59 39.49 -7.99 18.75
CA ARG A 59 39.78 -9.04 17.77
C ARG A 59 38.63 -9.26 16.79
N ILE A 60 37.40 -9.35 17.30
CA ILE A 60 36.22 -9.55 16.43
C ILE A 60 35.99 -8.33 15.54
N ILE A 61 36.21 -7.11 16.07
CA ILE A 61 36.15 -5.88 15.26
C ILE A 61 37.25 -5.88 14.19
N ASP A 62 38.48 -6.28 14.53
CA ASP A 62 39.59 -6.40 13.59
C ASP A 62 39.30 -7.42 12.49
N ASP A 63 38.76 -8.59 12.84
CA ASP A 63 38.40 -9.65 11.89
C ASP A 63 37.34 -9.16 10.90
N VAL A 64 36.26 -8.53 11.38
CA VAL A 64 35.19 -7.99 10.52
C VAL A 64 35.70 -6.91 9.58
N TYR A 65 36.64 -6.06 10.03
CA TYR A 65 37.22 -5.01 9.17
C TYR A 65 38.34 -5.53 8.26
N ALA A 66 38.99 -6.65 8.57
CA ALA A 66 39.96 -7.31 7.70
C ALA A 66 39.29 -8.01 6.51
N GLU A 67 38.05 -8.50 6.67
CA GLU A 67 37.24 -9.12 5.61
C GLU A 67 36.55 -8.08 4.71
N ARG A 68 36.51 -6.80 5.10
CA ARG A 68 35.94 -5.71 4.30
C ARG A 68 36.90 -5.27 3.20
N VAL A 69 36.50 -5.46 1.94
CA VAL A 69 37.19 -4.89 0.78
C VAL A 69 36.84 -3.39 0.70
N ALA A 70 37.85 -2.52 0.71
CA ALA A 70 37.64 -1.10 0.47
C ALA A 70 37.00 -0.88 -0.91
N PRO A 71 35.97 -0.02 -1.04
CA PRO A 71 35.51 0.40 -2.35
C PRO A 71 36.69 1.05 -3.09
N PRO A 72 36.86 0.81 -4.40
CA PRO A 72 37.94 1.44 -5.16
C PRO A 72 37.81 2.96 -5.03
N ASP A 73 38.94 3.64 -4.81
CA ASP A 73 38.97 5.11 -4.81
C ASP A 73 38.33 5.63 -6.11
N PRO A 74 37.52 6.70 -6.04
CA PRO A 74 36.98 7.32 -7.25
C PRO A 74 38.15 7.77 -8.12
N VAL A 75 38.33 7.07 -9.24
CA VAL A 75 39.26 7.49 -10.29
C VAL A 75 38.71 8.80 -10.84
N PHE A 76 39.25 9.91 -10.36
CA PHE A 76 39.14 11.18 -11.07
C PHE A 76 39.86 11.02 -12.40
N ILE A 77 39.08 10.72 -13.44
CA ILE A 77 39.54 10.88 -14.82
C ILE A 77 39.65 12.40 -15.02
N GLN A 78 40.88 12.91 -14.95
CA GLN A 78 41.20 14.19 -15.57
C GLN A 78 41.06 13.99 -17.09
N GLU A 79 39.89 14.32 -17.62
CA GLU A 79 39.69 14.38 -19.06
C GLU A 79 40.58 15.49 -19.63
N ASN A 80 41.54 15.08 -20.46
CA ASN A 80 42.42 15.95 -21.20
C ASN A 80 41.60 16.60 -22.33
N PRO A 81 41.45 17.94 -22.41
CA PRO A 81 40.49 18.58 -23.33
C PRO A 81 40.86 18.55 -24.83
N ALA A 82 41.75 17.65 -25.27
CA ALA A 82 42.39 17.75 -26.58
C ALA A 82 42.06 16.62 -27.57
N GLU A 83 41.20 15.66 -27.21
CA GLU A 83 40.86 14.54 -28.12
C GLU A 83 39.35 14.39 -28.40
N MET A 84 38.54 15.41 -28.09
CA MET A 84 37.11 15.46 -28.45
C MET A 84 36.78 16.52 -29.52
N GLU A 85 37.73 16.76 -30.43
CA GLU A 85 37.52 17.61 -31.62
C GLU A 85 38.07 16.95 -32.88
N THR A 86 37.50 15.81 -33.29
CA THR A 86 37.39 15.43 -34.71
C THR A 86 36.42 14.26 -34.83
N GLU A 87 35.15 14.56 -35.11
CA GLU A 87 34.27 13.86 -36.07
C GLU A 87 32.80 14.28 -35.82
N THR A 88 32.53 15.58 -35.95
CA THR A 88 31.19 16.11 -36.20
C THR A 88 31.20 16.88 -37.52
N SER A 89 31.33 16.15 -38.63
CA SER A 89 30.72 16.56 -39.90
C SER A 89 30.62 15.37 -40.84
N ALA A 90 29.49 14.68 -40.82
CA ALA A 90 29.04 13.88 -41.94
C ALA A 90 27.54 14.11 -42.13
N GLN A 91 27.22 14.53 -43.35
CA GLN A 91 25.94 14.99 -43.86
C GLN A 91 24.79 14.02 -43.60
N ASP A 92 23.59 14.58 -43.49
CA ASP A 92 22.29 13.89 -43.39
C ASP A 92 22.22 12.62 -44.25
N PRO A 93 22.08 11.43 -43.63
CA PRO A 93 21.51 10.29 -44.33
C PRO A 93 19.99 10.42 -44.23
N VAL A 94 19.35 10.43 -45.41
CA VAL A 94 17.91 10.33 -45.63
C VAL A 94 17.25 9.45 -44.55
N ALA A 95 16.34 10.05 -43.78
CA ALA A 95 15.57 9.39 -42.73
C ALA A 95 14.78 8.19 -43.30
N THR A 96 15.27 6.98 -43.05
CA THR A 96 14.42 5.80 -43.00
C THR A 96 13.88 5.68 -41.58
N HIS A 97 12.63 6.10 -41.37
CA HIS A 97 11.87 5.84 -40.16
C HIS A 97 11.79 4.33 -39.88
N ASN A 98 12.38 3.86 -38.77
CA ASN A 98 11.98 2.62 -38.09
C ASN A 98 12.50 2.62 -36.64
N SER A 99 11.96 3.48 -35.78
CA SER A 99 12.27 3.44 -34.34
C SER A 99 11.36 2.40 -33.67
N LYS A 100 11.93 1.27 -33.24
CA LYS A 100 11.22 0.29 -32.40
C LYS A 100 10.73 0.94 -31.10
N PHE A 101 9.56 0.54 -30.62
CA PHE A 101 9.04 0.90 -29.30
C PHE A 101 10.00 0.48 -28.19
N LYS A 102 9.97 1.23 -27.08
CA LYS A 102 10.73 0.94 -25.87
C LYS A 102 9.79 1.03 -24.67
N PHE A 103 9.78 -0.01 -23.87
CA PHE A 103 8.98 -0.15 -22.65
C PHE A 103 9.83 -0.75 -21.54
N PRO A 104 9.49 -0.57 -20.25
CA PRO A 104 10.07 -1.38 -19.18
C PRO A 104 9.98 -2.87 -19.53
N GLY A 105 11.11 -3.59 -19.47
CA GLY A 105 11.20 -5.00 -19.87
C GLY A 105 11.40 -5.24 -21.37
N TYR A 106 11.34 -4.21 -22.22
CA TYR A 106 11.62 -4.30 -23.66
C TYR A 106 12.31 -3.02 -24.17
N GLY A 107 13.65 -3.04 -24.25
CA GLY A 107 14.46 -1.88 -24.66
C GLY A 107 14.72 -0.87 -23.54
N LEU A 108 14.00 -0.95 -22.42
CA LEU A 108 14.30 -0.30 -21.13
C LEU A 108 14.42 -1.37 -20.03
N PRO A 109 15.15 -1.10 -18.93
CA PRO A 109 15.15 -1.99 -17.76
C PRO A 109 13.74 -2.15 -17.18
N THR A 110 13.46 -3.27 -16.52
CA THR A 110 12.14 -3.55 -15.90
C THR A 110 11.81 -2.59 -14.74
N TRP A 111 12.82 -1.95 -14.17
CA TRP A 111 12.71 -0.97 -13.09
C TRP A 111 12.80 0.48 -13.56
N PHE A 112 12.61 0.71 -14.87
CA PHE A 112 12.65 2.06 -15.41
C PHE A 112 11.60 2.95 -14.73
N LEU A 113 12.06 4.08 -14.21
CA LEU A 113 11.22 5.18 -13.74
C LEU A 113 11.62 6.45 -14.50
N PRO A 114 10.66 7.29 -14.93
CA PRO A 114 10.91 8.67 -15.33
C PRO A 114 11.57 9.47 -14.21
N LYS A 115 12.00 10.70 -14.49
CA LYS A 115 12.62 11.55 -13.46
C LYS A 115 11.64 11.83 -12.32
N ASP A 116 12.20 12.11 -11.14
CA ASP A 116 11.42 12.44 -9.95
C ASP A 116 10.39 13.53 -10.21
N GLY A 117 9.18 13.28 -9.73
CA GLY A 117 8.04 14.19 -9.90
C GLY A 117 7.28 14.03 -11.22
N GLU A 118 7.82 13.31 -12.22
CA GLU A 118 7.15 13.05 -13.50
C GLU A 118 6.24 11.80 -13.48
N HIS A 119 6.29 10.99 -12.42
CA HIS A 119 5.47 9.80 -12.23
C HIS A 119 4.67 9.82 -10.92
N PHE A 120 3.76 8.87 -10.77
CA PHE A 120 3.00 8.64 -9.54
C PHE A 120 3.91 8.04 -8.46
N PRO A 121 3.77 8.42 -7.17
CA PRO A 121 4.60 7.85 -6.11
C PRO A 121 4.51 6.32 -6.08
N ILE A 122 5.62 5.67 -5.74
CA ILE A 122 5.68 4.22 -5.56
C ILE A 122 5.73 3.91 -4.07
N LEU A 123 5.04 2.85 -3.67
CA LEU A 123 5.04 2.44 -2.26
C LEU A 123 6.44 1.95 -1.86
N VAL A 124 7.08 1.12 -2.68
CA VAL A 124 8.41 0.56 -2.46
C VAL A 124 9.40 1.15 -3.47
N GLY A 125 10.25 2.06 -2.99
CA GLY A 125 11.38 2.64 -3.72
C GLY A 125 12.72 2.24 -3.10
N ASP A 126 13.83 2.47 -3.81
CA ASP A 126 15.16 2.21 -3.24
C ASP A 126 15.53 3.32 -2.26
N GLN A 127 16.18 2.93 -1.16
CA GLN A 127 16.55 3.81 -0.06
C GLN A 127 15.38 4.65 0.49
N GLU A 128 15.32 5.93 0.12
CA GLU A 128 14.38 6.95 0.58
C GLU A 128 13.34 7.31 -0.49
N GLU A 129 13.35 6.67 -1.66
CA GLU A 129 12.43 6.95 -2.77
C GLU A 129 11.01 6.41 -2.57
N GLY A 130 10.80 5.57 -1.54
CA GLY A 130 9.49 5.00 -1.22
C GLY A 130 8.54 6.03 -0.60
N TRP A 131 7.29 6.07 -1.05
CA TRP A 131 6.26 6.91 -0.46
C TRP A 131 5.90 6.44 0.96
N ARG A 132 5.72 7.40 1.86
CA ARG A 132 5.32 7.18 3.26
C ARG A 132 4.13 8.07 3.60
N ALA A 133 3.19 7.54 4.39
CA ALA A 133 2.08 8.34 4.89
C ALA A 133 2.48 9.10 6.14
N ALA A 134 1.82 10.23 6.42
CA ALA A 134 1.95 10.89 7.71
C ALA A 134 1.41 9.98 8.83
N THR A 135 2.08 9.96 9.99
CA THR A 135 1.64 9.13 11.12
C THR A 135 0.35 9.67 11.72
N LEU A 136 -0.69 8.82 11.76
CA LEU A 136 -2.01 9.20 12.25
C LEU A 136 -2.05 9.22 13.78
N LEU A 137 -2.70 10.26 14.31
CA LEU A 137 -3.11 10.34 15.70
C LEU A 137 -4.33 9.45 15.95
N ILE A 138 -4.47 8.90 17.15
CA ILE A 138 -5.64 8.08 17.52
C ILE A 138 -6.94 8.88 17.30
N ARG A 139 -6.94 10.15 17.72
CA ARG A 139 -8.08 11.05 17.51
C ARG A 139 -8.40 11.24 16.02
N GLU A 140 -7.40 11.36 15.14
CA GLU A 140 -7.66 11.49 13.70
C GLU A 140 -8.21 10.19 13.09
N LEU A 141 -7.72 9.04 13.53
CA LEU A 141 -8.28 7.73 13.15
C LEU A 141 -9.75 7.61 13.56
N CYS A 142 -10.10 8.08 14.76
CA CYS A 142 -11.48 8.14 15.21
C CYS A 142 -12.34 9.04 14.31
N MET A 143 -11.84 10.23 13.92
CA MET A 143 -12.55 11.12 12.98
C MET A 143 -12.78 10.45 11.63
N LEU A 144 -11.77 9.79 11.06
CA LEU A 144 -11.89 9.03 9.81
C LEU A 144 -12.96 7.93 9.90
N LYS A 145 -13.00 7.20 11.02
CA LYS A 145 -14.02 6.17 11.30
C LYS A 145 -15.43 6.75 11.26
N VAL A 146 -15.68 7.85 11.97
CA VAL A 146 -17.01 8.49 11.97
C VAL A 146 -17.40 8.95 10.58
N MET A 147 -16.46 9.55 9.83
CA MET A 147 -16.74 10.00 8.47
C MET A 147 -17.15 8.86 7.55
N GLU A 148 -16.48 7.71 7.63
CA GLU A 148 -16.89 6.52 6.88
C GLU A 148 -18.29 6.03 7.31
N ASP A 149 -18.56 5.96 8.62
CA ASP A 149 -19.84 5.48 9.15
C ASP A 149 -21.01 6.41 8.79
N LEU A 150 -20.85 7.72 8.92
CA LEU A 150 -21.89 8.69 8.58
C LEU A 150 -22.16 8.74 7.08
N THR A 151 -21.12 8.68 6.25
CA THR A 151 -21.27 8.63 4.77
C THR A 151 -21.85 7.30 4.27
N ASN A 152 -22.06 6.32 5.14
CA ASN A 152 -22.78 5.09 4.84
C ASN A 152 -24.28 5.16 5.14
N LYS A 153 -24.75 6.17 5.88
CA LYS A 153 -26.18 6.37 6.15
C LYS A 153 -26.90 6.79 4.86
N PRO A 154 -28.15 6.35 4.62
CA PRO A 154 -28.92 6.77 3.46
C PRO A 154 -29.09 8.29 3.43
N GLU A 155 -28.87 8.90 2.25
CA GLU A 155 -29.06 10.35 2.02
C GLU A 155 -28.27 11.24 2.99
N TRP A 156 -27.11 10.77 3.45
CA TRP A 156 -26.29 11.50 4.43
C TRP A 156 -25.93 12.92 3.97
N TRP A 157 -25.72 13.15 2.67
CA TRP A 157 -25.34 14.44 2.10
C TRP A 157 -26.44 15.50 2.25
N THR A 158 -27.71 15.09 2.20
CA THR A 158 -28.86 15.98 2.48
C THR A 158 -29.11 16.08 3.98
N LYS A 159 -28.88 15.01 4.74
CA LYS A 159 -29.13 14.97 6.18
C LYS A 159 -28.10 15.76 7.00
N VAL A 160 -26.86 15.89 6.53
CA VAL A 160 -25.82 16.62 7.26
C VAL A 160 -26.09 18.12 7.33
N VAL A 161 -26.97 18.69 6.48
CA VAL A 161 -27.33 20.11 6.56
C VAL A 161 -28.47 20.40 7.54
N ASP A 162 -29.17 19.38 8.01
CA ASP A 162 -30.28 19.51 8.95
C ASP A 162 -29.76 19.74 10.38
N PRO A 163 -30.13 20.84 11.07
CA PRO A 163 -29.67 21.14 12.42
C PRO A 163 -30.04 20.09 13.47
N GLU A 164 -31.23 19.49 13.39
CA GLU A 164 -31.67 18.47 14.35
C GLU A 164 -30.89 17.17 14.15
N ILE A 165 -30.63 16.81 12.89
CA ILE A 165 -29.81 15.63 12.57
C ILE A 165 -28.36 15.84 13.02
N ARG A 166 -27.79 17.04 12.85
CA ARG A 166 -26.44 17.35 13.35
C ARG A 166 -26.32 17.12 14.85
N VAL A 167 -27.28 17.60 15.64
CA VAL A 167 -27.30 17.39 17.10
C VAL A 167 -27.40 15.90 17.41
N LYS A 168 -28.27 15.16 16.70
CA LYS A 168 -28.39 13.71 16.88
C LYS A 168 -27.09 12.98 16.56
N TRP A 169 -26.47 13.25 15.42
CA TRP A 169 -25.22 12.62 15.02
C TRP A 169 -24.08 12.98 15.96
N LYS A 170 -24.00 14.23 16.44
CA LYS A 170 -23.03 14.62 17.47
C LYS A 170 -23.18 13.79 18.74
N ASN A 171 -24.42 13.60 19.21
CA ASN A 171 -24.67 12.75 20.37
C ASN A 171 -24.32 11.27 20.09
N GLU A 172 -24.66 10.75 18.89
CA GLU A 172 -24.26 9.39 18.48
C GLU A 172 -22.73 9.23 18.54
N MET A 173 -21.96 10.16 17.96
CA MET A 173 -20.49 10.14 17.96
C MET A 173 -19.88 10.13 19.37
N LEU A 174 -20.42 10.97 20.26
CA LEU A 174 -19.95 11.08 21.65
C LEU A 174 -20.32 9.88 22.52
N SER A 175 -21.28 9.07 22.07
CA SER A 175 -21.75 7.87 22.77
C SER A 175 -21.13 6.56 22.26
N LEU A 176 -20.29 6.62 21.23
CA LEU A 176 -19.60 5.43 20.71
C LEU A 176 -18.62 4.89 21.77
N ASP A 177 -18.51 3.56 21.80
CA ASP A 177 -17.50 2.86 22.59
C ASP A 177 -16.15 3.00 21.88
N TRP A 178 -15.45 4.09 22.16
CA TRP A 178 -14.16 4.42 21.56
C TRP A 178 -13.06 3.47 22.02
N GLU A 179 -13.09 3.05 23.28
CA GLU A 179 -12.13 2.10 23.84
C GLU A 179 -12.22 0.73 23.15
N ALA A 180 -13.43 0.29 22.76
CA ALA A 180 -13.60 -0.91 21.93
C ALA A 180 -13.14 -0.73 20.47
N PHE A 181 -13.04 0.51 19.97
CA PHE A 181 -12.55 0.78 18.62
C PHE A 181 -11.03 0.76 18.54
N HIS A 182 -10.36 1.43 19.47
CA HIS A 182 -8.91 1.46 19.58
C HIS A 182 -8.53 1.76 21.03
N GLU A 183 -7.49 1.10 21.53
CA GLU A 183 -6.97 1.37 22.88
C GLU A 183 -6.60 2.86 23.02
N HIS A 184 -6.95 3.46 24.16
CA HIS A 184 -6.76 4.90 24.45
C HIS A 184 -7.50 5.87 23.52
N ALA A 185 -8.42 5.40 22.67
CA ALA A 185 -9.22 6.28 21.85
C ALA A 185 -10.10 7.22 22.67
N ASP A 186 -10.12 8.46 22.20
CA ASP A 186 -10.90 9.55 22.73
C ASP A 186 -11.53 10.34 21.58
N PHE A 187 -12.70 10.92 21.83
CA PHE A 187 -13.45 11.70 20.85
C PHE A 187 -14.16 12.88 21.50
N THR A 188 -13.67 14.09 21.19
CA THR A 188 -14.15 15.31 21.83
C THR A 188 -15.39 15.89 21.13
N PRO A 189 -16.18 16.74 21.82
CA PRO A 189 -17.24 17.51 21.17
C PRO A 189 -16.75 18.37 20.00
N ARG A 190 -15.49 18.84 20.04
CA ARG A 190 -14.89 19.64 18.97
C ARG A 190 -14.57 18.80 17.75
N MET A 191 -14.07 17.57 17.94
CA MET A 191 -13.89 16.60 16.86
C MET A 191 -15.21 16.29 16.15
N ALA A 192 -16.30 16.15 16.92
CA ALA A 192 -17.64 15.95 16.36
C ALA A 192 -18.10 17.14 15.50
N ASP A 193 -17.90 18.38 15.99
CA ASP A 193 -18.24 19.60 15.25
C ASP A 193 -17.41 19.71 13.95
N ALA A 194 -16.11 19.45 14.03
CA ALA A 194 -15.21 19.46 12.87
C ALA A 194 -15.59 18.39 11.83
N CYS A 195 -15.96 17.18 12.26
CA CYS A 195 -16.47 16.15 11.36
C CYS A 195 -17.75 16.60 10.64
N ILE A 196 -18.67 17.28 11.33
CA ILE A 196 -19.92 17.79 10.71
C ILE A 196 -19.61 18.91 9.70
N GLU A 197 -18.69 19.83 10.02
CA GLU A 197 -18.25 20.87 9.08
C GLU A 197 -17.62 20.26 7.82
N GLU A 198 -16.70 19.30 7.99
CA GLU A 198 -16.07 18.61 6.88
C GLU A 198 -17.08 17.82 6.04
N LEU A 199 -17.98 17.07 6.68
CA LEU A 199 -19.04 16.33 5.99
C LEU A 199 -19.99 17.26 5.23
N THR A 200 -20.21 18.49 5.70
CA THR A 200 -20.98 19.50 4.95
C THR A 200 -20.27 19.90 3.65
N LYS A 201 -18.93 20.02 3.66
CA LYS A 201 -18.13 20.27 2.45
C LYS A 201 -18.17 19.07 1.50
N LYS A 202 -17.97 17.86 2.03
CA LYS A 202 -18.05 16.60 1.28
C LYS A 202 -19.44 16.34 0.71
N ALA A 203 -20.51 16.76 1.39
CA ALA A 203 -21.87 16.65 0.89
C ALA A 203 -22.10 17.45 -0.39
N ARG A 204 -21.56 18.67 -0.49
CA ARG A 204 -21.62 19.48 -1.71
C ARG A 204 -20.87 18.79 -2.86
N LEU A 205 -19.65 18.32 -2.59
CA LEU A 205 -18.87 17.55 -3.56
C LEU A 205 -19.64 16.30 -4.05
N CYS A 206 -20.26 15.55 -3.14
CA CYS A 206 -21.05 14.36 -3.45
C CYS A 206 -22.32 14.69 -4.25
N GLU A 207 -22.95 15.83 -3.97
CA GLU A 207 -24.12 16.28 -4.71
C GLU A 207 -23.76 16.62 -6.16
N GLU A 208 -22.67 17.37 -6.36
CA GLU A 208 -22.22 17.87 -7.66
C GLU A 208 -21.52 16.80 -8.52
N THR A 209 -20.76 15.90 -7.91
CA THR A 209 -19.89 14.94 -8.63
C THR A 209 -20.26 13.47 -8.39
N GLY A 210 -21.01 13.17 -7.32
CA GLY A 210 -21.25 11.81 -6.87
C GLY A 210 -20.08 11.13 -6.16
N LEU A 211 -18.94 11.81 -6.00
CA LEU A 211 -17.74 11.26 -5.34
C LEU A 211 -17.70 11.63 -3.86
N VAL A 212 -17.20 10.70 -3.04
CA VAL A 212 -17.04 10.87 -1.59
C VAL A 212 -15.64 10.44 -1.18
N PRO A 213 -14.71 11.40 -0.98
CA PRO A 213 -13.41 11.12 -0.36
C PRO A 213 -13.56 10.64 1.08
N VAL A 214 -12.91 9.51 1.39
CA VAL A 214 -12.81 8.88 2.70
C VAL A 214 -11.36 8.43 2.91
N PHE A 215 -10.93 8.27 4.16
CA PHE A 215 -9.53 7.94 4.48
C PHE A 215 -8.54 8.88 3.77
N ASP A 216 -8.90 10.17 3.72
CA ASP A 216 -8.31 11.20 2.90
C ASP A 216 -7.41 12.10 3.74
N TYR A 217 -6.11 11.83 3.66
CA TYR A 217 -5.05 12.55 4.37
C TYR A 217 -3.80 12.60 3.47
N SER A 218 -2.80 11.72 3.62
CA SER A 218 -1.64 11.60 2.72
C SER A 218 -1.97 10.94 1.38
N ALA A 219 -2.91 9.99 1.41
CA ALA A 219 -3.53 9.39 0.24
C ALA A 219 -5.06 9.49 0.40
N CYS A 220 -5.83 9.08 -0.60
CA CYS A 220 -7.28 9.14 -0.54
C CYS A 220 -7.94 7.90 -1.14
N VAL A 221 -8.95 7.39 -0.44
CA VAL A 221 -9.92 6.45 -0.98
C VAL A 221 -11.17 7.23 -1.36
N VAL A 222 -11.71 7.00 -2.54
CA VAL A 222 -12.96 7.64 -3.00
C VAL A 222 -14.02 6.57 -3.17
N LYS A 223 -15.22 6.79 -2.64
CA LYS A 223 -16.38 5.93 -2.92
C LYS A 223 -17.47 6.70 -3.64
N SER A 224 -18.30 5.98 -4.40
CA SER A 224 -19.50 6.55 -5.02
C SER A 224 -20.63 5.54 -5.10
N ASP A 225 -21.83 5.97 -4.75
CA ASP A 225 -23.08 5.22 -4.92
C ASP A 225 -23.91 5.72 -6.13
N LYS A 226 -23.36 6.66 -6.92
CA LYS A 226 -24.07 7.31 -8.06
C LYS A 226 -23.50 6.96 -9.44
N LEU A 227 -22.32 6.33 -9.52
CA LEU A 227 -21.68 6.05 -10.82
C LEU A 227 -22.36 4.91 -11.59
N MET A 228 -22.96 3.94 -10.89
CA MET A 228 -23.64 2.79 -11.49
C MET A 228 -25.16 2.94 -11.45
N ASP A 229 -25.76 3.27 -12.58
CA ASP A 229 -27.22 3.19 -12.72
C ASP A 229 -27.67 1.74 -13.01
N LYS A 230 -28.97 1.50 -12.83
CA LYS A 230 -29.58 0.16 -12.99
C LYS A 230 -29.44 -0.39 -14.41
N ASP A 231 -29.42 0.48 -15.42
CA ASP A 231 -29.31 0.07 -16.83
C ASP A 231 -27.89 -0.41 -17.15
N LEU A 232 -26.86 0.30 -16.68
CA LEU A 232 -25.46 -0.10 -16.83
C LEU A 232 -25.16 -1.41 -16.10
N ILE A 233 -25.66 -1.58 -14.87
CA ILE A 233 -25.53 -2.85 -14.13
C ILE A 233 -26.17 -3.99 -14.90
N LYS A 234 -27.40 -3.80 -15.40
CA LYS A 234 -28.10 -4.82 -16.17
C LYS A 234 -27.35 -5.17 -17.46
N LYS A 235 -26.86 -4.17 -18.20
CA LYS A 235 -26.05 -4.37 -19.41
C LYS A 235 -24.81 -5.21 -19.12
N LEU A 236 -24.08 -4.91 -18.04
CA LEU A 236 -22.92 -5.69 -17.63
C LEU A 236 -23.30 -7.14 -17.32
N ALA A 237 -24.31 -7.34 -16.47
CA ALA A 237 -24.77 -8.69 -16.09
C ALA A 237 -25.22 -9.52 -17.31
N ASP A 238 -26.03 -8.94 -18.20
CA ASP A 238 -26.49 -9.62 -19.43
C ASP A 238 -25.33 -9.98 -20.35
N ALA A 239 -24.32 -9.10 -20.47
CA ALA A 239 -23.15 -9.32 -21.32
C ALA A 239 -22.14 -10.30 -20.71
N MET A 240 -22.12 -10.46 -19.40
CA MET A 240 -21.31 -11.45 -18.67
C MET A 240 -21.94 -12.84 -18.63
N ALA A 241 -23.27 -12.94 -18.74
CA ALA A 241 -23.98 -14.21 -18.65
C ALA A 241 -23.41 -15.37 -19.52
N PRO A 242 -22.92 -15.14 -20.76
CA PRO A 242 -22.30 -16.21 -21.56
C PRO A 242 -20.94 -16.69 -21.04
N LEU A 243 -20.22 -15.84 -20.30
CA LEU A 243 -18.94 -16.20 -19.68
C LEU A 243 -19.14 -16.85 -18.30
N GLU A 244 -20.20 -16.45 -17.58
CA GLU A 244 -20.48 -16.96 -16.23
C GLU A 244 -21.27 -18.28 -16.23
N ASN A 245 -22.26 -18.42 -17.13
CA ASN A 245 -23.16 -19.58 -17.16
C ASN A 245 -22.66 -20.70 -18.10
N VAL A 246 -21.38 -21.02 -17.97
CA VAL A 246 -20.76 -22.18 -18.63
C VAL A 246 -21.03 -23.47 -17.83
N PRO A 247 -20.91 -24.66 -18.45
CA PRO A 247 -20.93 -25.93 -17.73
C PRO A 247 -19.96 -25.94 -16.53
N GLU A 248 -20.26 -26.71 -15.48
CA GLU A 248 -19.48 -26.68 -14.23
C GLU A 248 -18.01 -27.09 -14.46
N GLU A 249 -17.78 -28.01 -15.39
CA GLU A 249 -16.46 -28.46 -15.83
C GLU A 249 -15.64 -27.38 -16.56
N GLU A 250 -16.30 -26.37 -17.12
CA GLU A 250 -15.67 -25.23 -17.80
C GLU A 250 -15.46 -24.03 -16.86
N LYS A 251 -16.04 -24.05 -15.65
CA LYS A 251 -15.86 -22.97 -14.69
C LYS A 251 -14.43 -22.92 -14.17
N ASP A 252 -13.87 -21.73 -14.25
CA ASP A 252 -12.51 -21.46 -13.79
C ASP A 252 -12.49 -21.01 -12.33
N TRP A 253 -12.57 -21.98 -11.42
CA TRP A 253 -12.48 -21.72 -9.99
C TRP A 253 -11.05 -21.35 -9.59
N HIS A 254 -10.90 -20.22 -8.91
CA HIS A 254 -9.60 -19.68 -8.50
C HIS A 254 -8.85 -20.68 -7.61
N PRO A 255 -7.55 -20.93 -7.85
CA PRO A 255 -6.75 -21.85 -7.05
C PRO A 255 -6.79 -21.51 -5.55
N GLY A 256 -6.96 -22.53 -4.71
CA GLY A 256 -7.01 -22.35 -3.25
C GLY A 256 -8.27 -21.68 -2.69
N SER A 257 -9.27 -21.33 -3.52
CA SER A 257 -10.51 -20.70 -3.06
C SER A 257 -11.57 -21.66 -2.52
N ASP A 258 -11.31 -22.97 -2.58
CA ASP A 258 -12.28 -24.01 -2.24
C ASP A 258 -13.59 -23.87 -3.05
N GLY A 259 -13.48 -23.51 -4.34
CA GLY A 259 -14.64 -23.36 -5.24
C GLY A 259 -15.57 -22.21 -4.85
N LYS A 260 -15.03 -21.15 -4.23
CA LYS A 260 -15.79 -19.96 -3.83
C LYS A 260 -15.51 -18.76 -4.73
N VAL A 261 -14.34 -18.66 -5.35
CA VAL A 261 -13.98 -17.52 -6.21
C VAL A 261 -13.94 -17.99 -7.66
N LEU A 262 -14.80 -17.43 -8.49
CA LEU A 262 -14.91 -17.74 -9.92
C LEU A 262 -14.22 -16.63 -10.73
N ASP A 263 -13.18 -17.02 -11.48
CA ASP A 263 -12.44 -16.15 -12.37
C ASP A 263 -13.17 -16.07 -13.73
N ILE A 264 -13.60 -14.87 -14.13
CA ILE A 264 -14.29 -14.66 -15.42
C ILE A 264 -13.34 -14.07 -16.45
N VAL A 265 -12.71 -12.95 -16.08
CA VAL A 265 -11.59 -12.36 -16.82
C VAL A 265 -10.49 -12.14 -15.79
N HIS A 266 -9.46 -12.98 -15.82
CA HIS A 266 -8.35 -12.90 -14.88
C HIS A 266 -7.05 -12.49 -15.59
N PRO A 267 -6.34 -11.44 -15.13
CA PRO A 267 -5.14 -10.93 -15.80
C PRO A 267 -3.92 -11.86 -15.72
N SER A 268 -3.91 -12.81 -14.78
CA SER A 268 -2.88 -13.86 -14.70
C SER A 268 -3.05 -15.00 -15.71
N LEU A 269 -4.13 -15.02 -16.49
CA LEU A 269 -4.29 -15.94 -17.62
C LEU A 269 -3.74 -15.29 -18.89
N TRP A 270 -2.93 -16.03 -19.65
CA TRP A 270 -2.18 -15.52 -20.81
C TRP A 270 -1.40 -14.22 -20.55
N PRO A 271 -0.62 -14.13 -19.46
CA PRO A 271 0.22 -12.96 -19.20
C PRO A 271 1.35 -12.88 -20.25
N LEU A 272 2.09 -11.78 -20.28
CA LEU A 272 3.40 -11.78 -20.91
C LEU A 272 4.30 -12.79 -20.19
N ILE A 273 5.00 -13.63 -20.95
CA ILE A 273 6.00 -14.58 -20.47
C ILE A 273 7.34 -14.18 -21.09
N TYR A 274 8.21 -13.62 -20.26
CA TYR A 274 9.55 -13.22 -20.67
C TYR A 274 10.36 -14.43 -21.17
N GLY A 275 10.95 -14.29 -22.36
CA GLY A 275 11.66 -15.37 -23.05
C GLY A 275 10.77 -16.27 -23.92
N ARG A 276 9.45 -16.03 -24.00
CA ARG A 276 8.53 -16.81 -24.85
C ARG A 276 7.54 -15.96 -25.65
N SER A 277 6.84 -15.04 -24.99
CA SER A 277 5.82 -14.22 -25.64
C SER A 277 6.41 -13.36 -26.75
N ARG A 278 5.63 -13.12 -27.81
CA ARG A 278 6.07 -12.37 -28.98
C ARG A 278 5.53 -10.95 -28.96
N ILE A 279 6.35 -10.00 -29.42
CA ILE A 279 6.04 -8.58 -29.52
C ILE A 279 6.20 -8.08 -30.95
N LEU A 280 5.27 -7.23 -31.39
CA LEU A 280 5.42 -6.40 -32.58
C LEU A 280 6.16 -5.10 -32.18
N PRO A 281 7.40 -4.90 -32.65
CA PRO A 281 8.28 -3.88 -32.09
C PRO A 281 8.01 -2.48 -32.65
N ASP A 282 7.29 -2.36 -33.76
CA ASP A 282 7.10 -1.13 -34.54
C ASP A 282 5.65 -0.94 -35.00
N LYS A 283 4.73 -1.76 -34.49
CA LYS A 283 3.31 -1.72 -34.84
C LYS A 283 2.43 -1.90 -33.60
N GLU A 284 1.40 -1.06 -33.49
CA GLU A 284 0.30 -1.28 -32.55
C GLU A 284 -0.80 -2.16 -33.16
N ILE A 285 -1.36 -3.02 -32.32
CA ILE A 285 -2.45 -3.95 -32.58
C ILE A 285 -3.74 -3.34 -32.06
N THR A 286 -4.77 -3.37 -32.89
CA THR A 286 -6.10 -2.86 -32.56
C THR A 286 -7.06 -3.98 -32.17
N VAL A 287 -8.20 -3.63 -31.57
CA VAL A 287 -9.31 -4.58 -31.33
C VAL A 287 -9.75 -5.28 -32.63
N ASP A 288 -9.76 -4.55 -33.75
CA ASP A 288 -10.30 -5.03 -35.02
C ASP A 288 -9.35 -5.97 -35.78
N ASP A 289 -8.03 -5.83 -35.58
CA ASP A 289 -7.02 -6.57 -36.34
C ASP A 289 -6.14 -7.52 -35.51
N CYS A 290 -6.35 -7.63 -34.19
CA CYS A 290 -5.48 -8.44 -33.31
C CYS A 290 -5.39 -9.91 -33.68
N LEU A 291 -6.49 -10.52 -34.13
CA LEU A 291 -6.52 -11.94 -34.50
C LEU A 291 -5.66 -12.25 -35.73
N ASN A 292 -5.36 -11.24 -36.56
CA ASN A 292 -4.50 -11.41 -37.73
C ASN A 292 -3.00 -11.48 -37.38
N HIS A 293 -2.63 -11.13 -36.15
CA HIS A 293 -1.23 -11.06 -35.72
C HIS A 293 -0.79 -12.22 -34.84
N VAL A 294 -1.67 -13.19 -34.56
CA VAL A 294 -1.36 -14.34 -33.68
C VAL A 294 -0.09 -15.05 -34.17
N GLY A 295 0.89 -15.18 -33.27
CA GLY A 295 2.20 -15.79 -33.56
C GLY A 295 3.21 -14.91 -34.31
N MET A 296 2.85 -13.68 -34.68
CA MET A 296 3.79 -12.73 -35.31
C MET A 296 4.68 -12.05 -34.27
N GLY A 297 5.74 -11.40 -34.74
CA GLY A 297 6.68 -10.66 -33.90
C GLY A 297 7.89 -11.46 -33.43
N GLU A 298 8.76 -10.76 -32.71
CA GLU A 298 9.98 -11.29 -32.10
C GLU A 298 9.74 -11.66 -30.63
N VAL A 299 10.51 -12.62 -30.10
CA VAL A 299 10.38 -13.03 -28.69
C VAL A 299 10.90 -11.92 -27.78
N VAL A 300 10.10 -11.54 -26.77
CA VAL A 300 10.55 -10.63 -25.71
C VAL A 300 11.63 -11.32 -24.90
N ALA A 301 12.85 -10.79 -24.91
CA ALA A 301 13.97 -11.38 -24.19
C ALA A 301 13.72 -11.43 -22.68
N LYS A 302 14.29 -12.41 -21.99
CA LYS A 302 14.21 -12.47 -20.53
C LYS A 302 15.01 -11.31 -19.91
N PRO A 303 14.40 -10.46 -19.08
CA PRO A 303 15.11 -9.40 -18.38
C PRO A 303 16.21 -9.97 -17.49
N LYS A 304 17.28 -9.20 -17.32
CA LYS A 304 18.24 -9.49 -16.25
C LYS A 304 17.55 -9.23 -14.91
N SER A 305 17.89 -10.02 -13.89
CA SER A 305 17.41 -9.79 -12.52
C SER A 305 17.79 -8.37 -12.06
N GLU A 306 16.80 -7.65 -11.55
CA GLU A 306 17.01 -6.40 -10.83
C GLU A 306 17.81 -6.71 -9.54
N PRO A 307 18.72 -5.82 -9.11
CA PRO A 307 19.19 -5.86 -7.73
C PRO A 307 17.98 -5.75 -6.80
N PRO A 308 17.86 -6.58 -5.76
CA PRO A 308 16.83 -6.42 -4.75
C PRO A 308 16.82 -4.99 -4.20
N VAL A 309 15.64 -4.43 -3.97
CA VAL A 309 15.48 -3.06 -3.46
C VAL A 309 15.72 -3.07 -1.95
N THR A 310 16.57 -2.16 -1.47
CA THR A 310 16.79 -1.94 -0.04
C THR A 310 16.13 -0.63 0.37
N SER A 311 14.97 -0.71 1.00
CA SER A 311 14.31 0.50 1.51
C SER A 311 14.52 0.63 3.01
N ARG A 312 15.03 1.80 3.44
CA ARG A 312 15.08 2.16 4.86
C ARG A 312 13.69 2.21 5.51
N SER A 313 12.66 2.44 4.71
CA SER A 313 11.25 2.53 5.12
C SER A 313 10.55 1.17 5.21
N TRP A 314 11.14 0.10 4.68
CA TRP A 314 10.48 -1.21 4.49
C TRP A 314 11.26 -2.38 5.13
N GLY A 315 12.39 -2.11 5.79
CA GLY A 315 13.20 -3.09 6.52
C GLY A 315 14.61 -3.24 5.94
N PRO A 316 15.58 -3.79 6.70
CA PRO A 316 16.96 -3.93 6.25
C PRO A 316 17.13 -4.99 5.15
N GLU A 317 16.18 -5.93 5.04
CA GLU A 317 16.26 -7.05 4.11
C GLU A 317 15.89 -6.61 2.68
N PRO A 318 16.75 -6.90 1.68
CA PRO A 318 16.46 -6.56 0.30
C PRO A 318 15.24 -7.34 -0.25
N VAL A 319 14.32 -6.65 -0.92
CA VAL A 319 13.08 -7.25 -1.46
C VAL A 319 13.05 -7.20 -2.99
N ASN A 320 12.65 -8.30 -3.63
CA ASN A 320 12.36 -8.31 -5.06
C ASN A 320 10.98 -7.73 -5.33
N VAL A 321 10.92 -6.64 -6.10
CA VAL A 321 9.68 -5.88 -6.36
C VAL A 321 9.12 -6.09 -7.77
N SER A 322 9.92 -6.66 -8.67
CA SER A 322 9.60 -6.87 -10.08
C SER A 322 9.70 -8.35 -10.45
N SER A 323 8.76 -8.85 -11.26
CA SER A 323 8.91 -10.17 -11.88
C SER A 323 9.81 -10.09 -13.11
N VAL A 324 10.69 -11.08 -13.26
CA VAL A 324 11.48 -11.31 -14.49
C VAL A 324 10.91 -12.43 -15.35
N ASN A 325 9.79 -13.02 -14.92
CA ASN A 325 9.14 -14.14 -15.60
C ASN A 325 7.83 -13.70 -16.26
N TYR A 326 7.05 -12.85 -15.58
CA TYR A 326 5.70 -12.52 -16.00
C TYR A 326 5.38 -11.01 -15.92
N GLN A 327 4.43 -10.56 -16.73
CA GLN A 327 3.79 -9.25 -16.61
C GLN A 327 2.33 -9.35 -17.05
N TRP A 328 1.42 -8.76 -16.29
CA TRP A 328 0.06 -8.53 -16.77
C TRP A 328 0.04 -7.60 -17.98
N LEU A 329 -0.89 -7.89 -18.91
CA LEU A 329 -1.03 -7.14 -20.16
C LEU A 329 -2.21 -6.16 -20.05
N PRO A 330 -1.97 -4.84 -19.88
CA PRO A 330 -3.03 -3.86 -20.01
C PRO A 330 -3.52 -3.75 -21.46
N CYS A 331 -4.74 -3.26 -21.63
CA CYS A 331 -5.21 -2.74 -22.90
C CYS A 331 -4.97 -1.22 -22.98
N ASN A 332 -4.71 -0.73 -24.18
CA ASN A 332 -4.61 0.70 -24.46
C ASN A 332 -6.02 1.30 -24.54
N VAL A 333 -6.17 2.50 -23.98
CA VAL A 333 -7.42 3.25 -23.94
C VAL A 333 -7.14 4.68 -24.36
N ALA A 334 -7.77 5.12 -25.45
CA ALA A 334 -7.76 6.51 -25.86
C ALA A 334 -8.73 7.32 -25.01
N VAL A 335 -8.30 8.48 -24.54
CA VAL A 335 -9.14 9.46 -23.83
C VAL A 335 -9.28 10.69 -24.71
N ASP A 336 -10.51 10.99 -25.12
CA ASP A 336 -10.77 12.13 -25.99
C ASP A 336 -10.83 13.47 -25.23
N GLY A 337 -10.95 14.58 -25.99
CA GLY A 337 -11.01 15.92 -25.41
C GLY A 337 -12.26 16.20 -24.57
N GLU A 338 -13.30 15.36 -24.67
CA GLU A 338 -14.52 15.42 -23.86
C GLU A 338 -14.43 14.53 -22.61
N GLY A 339 -13.31 13.83 -22.40
CA GLY A 339 -13.11 12.93 -21.27
C GLY A 339 -13.78 11.57 -21.42
N LYS A 340 -14.05 11.12 -22.65
CA LYS A 340 -14.57 9.76 -22.91
C LYS A 340 -13.44 8.79 -23.22
N ALA A 341 -13.57 7.58 -22.68
CA ALA A 341 -12.63 6.50 -22.90
C ALA A 341 -13.08 5.59 -24.05
N LYS A 342 -12.14 5.17 -24.89
CA LYS A 342 -12.34 4.15 -25.93
C LYS A 342 -11.18 3.15 -25.89
N ILE A 343 -11.50 1.86 -25.79
CA ILE A 343 -10.50 0.80 -25.82
C ILE A 343 -9.97 0.67 -27.26
N THR A 344 -8.65 0.74 -27.44
CA THR A 344 -8.02 0.71 -28.77
C THR A 344 -7.34 -0.62 -29.08
N SER A 345 -6.85 -1.35 -28.07
CA SER A 345 -6.30 -2.71 -28.21
C SER A 345 -7.18 -3.74 -27.48
N TYR A 346 -7.03 -5.03 -27.79
CA TYR A 346 -7.88 -6.07 -27.19
C TYR A 346 -7.69 -6.17 -25.66
N VAL A 347 -8.74 -6.56 -24.93
CA VAL A 347 -8.63 -6.83 -23.50
C VAL A 347 -8.10 -8.25 -23.33
N ASN A 348 -7.01 -8.42 -22.57
CA ASN A 348 -6.45 -9.75 -22.34
C ASN A 348 -7.51 -10.66 -21.69
N ASN A 349 -7.61 -11.90 -22.17
CA ASN A 349 -8.62 -12.87 -21.72
C ASN A 349 -10.09 -12.46 -22.04
N LEU A 350 -10.32 -11.58 -23.02
CA LEU A 350 -11.67 -11.25 -23.49
C LEU A 350 -11.73 -11.19 -25.02
N HIS A 351 -12.31 -12.23 -25.64
CA HIS A 351 -12.31 -12.38 -27.09
C HIS A 351 -13.00 -11.18 -27.79
N PRO A 352 -12.33 -10.50 -28.74
CA PRO A 352 -12.80 -9.23 -29.33
C PRO A 352 -14.09 -9.36 -30.15
N ILE A 353 -14.31 -10.49 -30.82
CA ILE A 353 -15.53 -10.76 -31.61
C ILE A 353 -16.64 -11.41 -30.76
N GLN A 354 -16.35 -12.53 -30.08
CA GLN A 354 -17.36 -13.30 -29.34
C GLN A 354 -17.98 -12.48 -28.20
N HIS A 355 -17.18 -11.63 -27.54
CA HIS A 355 -17.62 -10.77 -26.44
C HIS A 355 -17.57 -9.28 -26.81
N ALA A 356 -17.73 -8.94 -28.09
CA ALA A 356 -17.69 -7.56 -28.58
C ALA A 356 -18.61 -6.59 -27.81
N LYS A 357 -19.74 -7.08 -27.28
CA LYS A 357 -20.68 -6.28 -26.49
C LYS A 357 -20.13 -5.80 -25.14
N LEU A 358 -19.13 -6.50 -24.57
CA LEU A 358 -18.54 -6.12 -23.28
C LEU A 358 -17.61 -4.91 -23.40
N TYR A 359 -16.93 -4.73 -24.54
CA TYR A 359 -16.00 -3.62 -24.77
C TYR A 359 -16.64 -2.23 -24.52
N PRO A 360 -17.75 -1.84 -25.19
CA PRO A 360 -18.38 -0.55 -24.95
C PRO A 360 -19.03 -0.41 -23.56
N ILE A 361 -19.27 -1.51 -22.86
CA ILE A 361 -19.72 -1.49 -21.46
C ILE A 361 -18.53 -1.14 -20.55
N ILE A 362 -17.40 -1.82 -20.73
CA ILE A 362 -16.16 -1.55 -19.99
C ILE A 362 -15.68 -0.11 -20.24
N GLU A 363 -15.77 0.39 -21.48
CA GLU A 363 -15.47 1.80 -21.82
C GLU A 363 -16.30 2.80 -21.00
N GLN A 364 -17.58 2.51 -20.73
CA GLN A 364 -18.42 3.35 -19.87
C GLN A 364 -17.94 3.32 -18.41
N PHE A 365 -17.54 2.15 -17.90
CA PHE A 365 -16.95 2.06 -16.56
C PHE A 365 -15.62 2.80 -16.47
N ILE A 366 -14.73 2.67 -17.46
CA ILE A 366 -13.47 3.41 -17.52
C ILE A 366 -13.75 4.92 -17.55
N THR A 367 -14.67 5.37 -18.42
CA THR A 367 -15.07 6.80 -18.51
C THR A 367 -15.55 7.32 -17.17
N LYS A 368 -16.37 6.56 -16.45
CA LYS A 368 -16.87 6.90 -15.11
C LYS A 368 -15.79 6.88 -14.03
N SER A 369 -14.70 6.11 -14.22
CA SER A 369 -13.56 6.08 -13.31
C SER A 369 -12.65 7.31 -13.45
N LEU A 370 -12.57 7.93 -14.64
CA LEU A 370 -11.56 8.97 -14.93
C LEU A 370 -11.51 10.12 -13.92
N PRO A 371 -12.65 10.72 -13.48
CA PRO A 371 -12.61 11.80 -12.49
C PRO A 371 -12.06 11.37 -11.13
N ALA A 372 -12.42 10.18 -10.66
CA ALA A 372 -11.96 9.66 -9.38
C ALA A 372 -10.49 9.21 -9.43
N TRP A 373 -10.07 8.58 -10.54
CA TRP A 373 -8.67 8.23 -10.75
C TRP A 373 -7.77 9.45 -10.85
N ASP A 374 -8.15 10.50 -11.60
CA ASP A 374 -7.34 11.73 -11.69
C ASP A 374 -7.26 12.45 -10.34
N LEU A 375 -8.33 12.42 -9.53
CA LEU A 375 -8.29 12.94 -8.15
C LEU A 375 -7.30 12.14 -7.28
N VAL A 376 -7.41 10.81 -7.27
CA VAL A 376 -6.51 9.92 -6.50
C VAL A 376 -5.07 10.06 -6.97
N TYR A 377 -4.83 10.17 -8.28
CA TYR A 377 -3.52 10.33 -8.89
C TYR A 377 -2.82 11.63 -8.44
N ARG A 378 -3.58 12.73 -8.34
CA ARG A 378 -3.07 14.04 -7.92
C ARG A 378 -2.99 14.19 -6.40
N TRP A 379 -3.67 13.35 -5.64
CA TRP A 379 -3.82 13.51 -4.19
C TRP A 379 -2.50 13.71 -3.43
N PRO A 380 -1.47 12.85 -3.60
CA PRO A 380 -0.24 12.96 -2.83
C PRO A 380 0.57 14.24 -3.11
N LYS A 381 0.23 14.99 -4.16
CA LYS A 381 0.93 16.24 -4.54
C LYS A 381 0.07 17.49 -4.34
N GLU A 382 -1.26 17.39 -4.51
CA GLU A 382 -2.14 18.56 -4.59
C GLU A 382 -3.14 18.70 -3.45
N PHE A 383 -3.52 17.60 -2.78
CA PHE A 383 -4.69 17.57 -1.88
C PHE A 383 -4.40 17.03 -0.49
N GLU A 384 -3.17 16.62 -0.24
CA GLU A 384 -2.79 16.06 1.04
C GLU A 384 -2.93 17.04 2.21
N PHE A 385 -3.43 16.55 3.34
CA PHE A 385 -3.56 17.29 4.58
C PHE A 385 -3.65 16.36 5.79
N GLN A 386 -3.48 16.89 6.99
CA GLN A 386 -3.82 16.22 8.24
C GLN A 386 -4.81 17.05 9.04
N ARG A 387 -5.80 16.40 9.65
CA ARG A 387 -6.82 17.06 10.48
C ARG A 387 -6.27 17.45 11.83
N LEU A 388 -5.35 16.65 12.37
CA LEU A 388 -4.70 16.88 13.65
C LEU A 388 -3.20 16.69 13.47
N THR A 389 -2.43 17.56 14.09
CA THR A 389 -0.96 17.47 14.12
C THR A 389 -0.49 17.80 15.52
N THR A 390 0.59 17.16 15.97
CA THR A 390 1.29 17.51 17.22
C THR A 390 2.79 17.38 17.03
N SER A 391 3.55 18.25 17.68
CA SER A 391 5.01 18.16 17.78
C SER A 391 5.46 17.69 19.16
N GLU A 392 4.54 17.34 20.05
CA GLU A 392 4.85 16.82 21.38
C GLU A 392 4.00 15.58 21.71
N ALA A 393 4.58 14.66 22.47
CA ALA A 393 3.89 13.57 23.12
C ALA A 393 4.35 13.49 24.58
N GLY A 394 3.41 13.62 25.51
CA GLY A 394 3.71 13.65 26.93
C GLY A 394 2.47 13.95 27.76
N THR A 395 2.70 14.21 29.04
CA THR A 395 1.64 14.55 30.00
C THR A 395 1.83 15.96 30.56
N GLN A 396 0.73 16.63 30.89
CA GLN A 396 0.77 17.94 31.54
C GLN A 396 0.68 17.78 33.06
N CYS A 397 1.80 17.99 33.78
CA CYS A 397 1.82 17.92 35.24
C CYS A 397 0.96 19.03 35.89
N THR A 398 -0.10 18.64 36.60
CA THR A 398 -0.93 19.55 37.42
C THR A 398 -0.49 19.61 38.89
N THR A 399 0.51 18.82 39.28
CA THR A 399 1.00 18.70 40.66
C THR A 399 2.50 18.95 40.76
N GLN A 400 2.94 20.10 40.25
CA GLN A 400 4.36 20.47 40.17
C GLN A 400 5.06 20.39 41.54
N GLU A 401 4.39 20.73 42.63
CA GLU A 401 4.96 20.63 43.98
C GLU A 401 5.25 19.19 44.44
N ALA A 402 4.46 18.21 44.00
CA ALA A 402 4.69 16.80 44.30
C ALA A 402 5.80 16.21 43.41
N CYS A 403 6.00 16.80 42.23
CA CYS A 403 6.98 16.34 41.24
C CYS A 403 8.32 17.11 41.29
N LYS A 404 8.40 18.22 42.04
CA LYS A 404 9.53 19.16 42.01
C LYS A 404 10.89 18.54 42.36
N ASP A 405 10.88 17.55 43.24
CA ASP A 405 12.09 16.94 43.80
C ASP A 405 12.55 15.73 42.96
N SER A 406 11.74 15.31 41.98
CA SER A 406 12.10 14.27 41.01
C SER A 406 12.65 14.87 39.73
N TYR A 407 13.57 14.14 39.11
CA TYR A 407 14.10 14.50 37.78
C TYR A 407 13.02 14.48 36.70
N GLU A 408 12.00 13.63 36.89
CA GLU A 408 10.87 13.46 35.99
C GLU A 408 9.58 13.15 36.77
N CYS A 409 8.42 13.37 36.15
CA CYS A 409 7.13 13.04 36.75
C CYS A 409 6.90 11.53 36.66
N ARG A 410 6.83 10.83 37.81
CA ARG A 410 6.53 9.40 37.89
C ARG A 410 5.25 9.13 38.70
N PRO A 411 4.60 7.97 38.54
CA PRO A 411 3.51 7.56 39.44
C PRO A 411 3.92 7.59 40.92
N THR A 412 5.18 7.27 41.22
CA THR A 412 5.75 7.27 42.57
C THR A 412 5.94 8.65 43.18
N ASN A 413 5.79 9.73 42.41
CA ASN A 413 5.68 11.09 42.95
C ASN A 413 4.39 11.33 43.73
N ARG A 414 3.43 10.38 43.73
CA ARG A 414 2.23 10.49 44.55
C ARG A 414 2.62 10.69 46.02
N PRO A 415 2.09 11.75 46.68
CA PRO A 415 2.21 11.91 48.12
C PRO A 415 1.62 10.70 48.87
N VAL A 416 2.39 10.18 49.82
CA VAL A 416 2.00 9.05 50.66
C VAL A 416 0.97 9.52 51.68
N ASN A 417 -0.15 8.79 51.84
CA ASN A 417 -1.15 9.11 52.85
C ASN A 417 -0.65 8.76 54.27
N ASP A 418 -1.22 9.39 55.30
CA ASP A 418 -0.79 9.24 56.70
C ASP A 418 -0.89 7.80 57.23
N ASP A 419 -1.77 6.99 56.65
CA ASP A 419 -2.02 5.59 57.00
C ASP A 419 -1.15 4.60 56.22
N GLU A 420 -0.37 5.07 55.25
CA GLU A 420 0.50 4.24 54.45
C GLU A 420 1.95 4.27 54.96
N PRO A 421 2.71 3.15 54.87
CA PRO A 421 4.12 3.14 55.24
C PRO A 421 4.94 4.09 54.34
N PRO A 422 6.07 4.64 54.86
CA PRO A 422 7.04 5.38 54.05
C PRO A 422 7.49 4.55 52.86
N ARG A 423 7.75 5.21 51.71
CA ARG A 423 8.31 4.51 50.54
C ARG A 423 9.65 3.88 50.86
N GLU A 424 9.85 2.66 50.38
CA GLU A 424 11.14 1.98 50.40
C GLU A 424 11.97 2.35 49.16
N GLU A 425 13.29 2.20 49.25
CA GLU A 425 14.18 2.44 48.10
C GLU A 425 13.98 1.31 47.07
N TYR A 426 13.75 1.66 45.80
CA TYR A 426 13.46 0.71 44.71
C TYR A 426 12.14 -0.07 44.86
N GLU A 427 11.20 0.40 45.69
CA GLU A 427 9.87 -0.21 45.83
C GLU A 427 9.15 -0.36 44.47
N GLU A 428 9.35 0.60 43.55
CA GLU A 428 8.77 0.57 42.20
C GLU A 428 9.35 -0.52 41.28
N ASP A 429 10.55 -1.02 41.59
CA ASP A 429 11.23 -2.06 40.81
C ASP A 429 10.89 -3.48 41.31
N GLU A 430 10.10 -3.59 42.39
CA GLU A 430 9.72 -4.89 42.94
C GLU A 430 8.73 -5.64 42.04
N THR A 431 8.93 -6.95 41.90
CA THR A 431 8.01 -7.81 41.15
C THR A 431 6.64 -7.82 41.82
N GLY A 432 5.60 -7.38 41.11
CA GLY A 432 4.25 -7.29 41.65
C GLY A 432 3.84 -5.89 42.14
N TYR A 433 4.71 -4.88 41.97
CA TYR A 433 4.44 -3.52 42.43
C TYR A 433 3.21 -2.92 41.76
N GLU A 434 3.10 -3.04 40.44
CA GLU A 434 1.98 -2.48 39.66
C GLU A 434 0.62 -3.05 40.09
N GLU A 435 0.59 -4.33 40.47
CA GLU A 435 -0.61 -5.02 40.95
C GLU A 435 -0.90 -4.77 42.43
N SER A 436 0.05 -4.22 43.19
CA SER A 436 -0.14 -3.88 44.60
C SER A 436 -1.14 -2.73 44.78
N GLU A 437 -1.76 -2.64 45.96
CA GLU A 437 -2.67 -1.53 46.29
C GLU A 437 -1.98 -0.17 46.14
N ARG A 438 -0.70 -0.09 46.56
CA ARG A 438 0.15 1.10 46.44
C ARG A 438 0.39 1.48 44.98
N GLY A 439 0.83 0.53 44.14
CA GLY A 439 1.08 0.77 42.72
C GLY A 439 -0.18 1.17 41.95
N GLN A 440 -1.33 0.57 42.29
CA GLN A 440 -2.62 0.98 41.72
C GLN A 440 -3.01 2.42 42.11
N LEU A 441 -2.82 2.81 43.36
CA LEU A 441 -3.07 4.19 43.82
C LEU A 441 -2.15 5.20 43.14
N ASP A 442 -0.87 4.86 42.99
CA ASP A 442 0.12 5.68 42.28
C ASP A 442 -0.25 5.87 40.81
N ALA A 443 -0.61 4.78 40.13
CA ALA A 443 -1.06 4.83 38.74
C ALA A 443 -2.34 5.65 38.57
N LEU A 444 -3.31 5.52 39.49
CA LEU A 444 -4.56 6.30 39.49
C LEU A 444 -4.28 7.79 39.73
N TRP A 445 -3.43 8.12 40.70
CA TRP A 445 -3.02 9.50 40.96
C TRP A 445 -2.38 10.09 39.72
N PHE A 446 -1.38 9.41 39.15
CA PHE A 446 -0.67 9.88 37.96
C PHE A 446 -1.63 10.14 36.80
N ARG A 447 -2.53 9.19 36.49
CA ARG A 447 -3.54 9.36 35.44
C ARG A 447 -4.46 10.57 35.69
N SER A 448 -4.72 10.91 36.95
CA SER A 448 -5.58 12.05 37.31
C SER A 448 -4.85 13.40 37.33
N THR A 449 -3.55 13.42 37.61
CA THR A 449 -2.74 14.64 37.78
C THR A 449 -1.80 14.93 36.61
N HIS A 450 -1.67 13.99 35.68
CA HIS A 450 -0.84 14.07 34.49
C HIS A 450 -1.68 13.73 33.24
N PRO A 451 -2.71 14.52 32.91
CA PRO A 451 -3.49 14.32 31.70
C PRO A 451 -2.60 14.35 30.45
N GLN A 452 -2.91 13.49 29.48
CA GLN A 452 -2.20 13.40 28.21
C GLN A 452 -2.34 14.72 27.43
N ILE A 453 -1.24 15.19 26.86
CA ILE A 453 -1.24 16.31 25.93
C ILE A 453 -1.71 15.80 24.57
N LEU A 454 -2.96 16.09 24.21
CA LEU A 454 -3.57 15.64 22.96
C LEU A 454 -4.10 16.84 22.15
N PRO A 455 -3.74 16.98 20.86
CA PRO A 455 -4.31 18.03 20.03
C PRO A 455 -5.81 17.80 19.81
N ASP A 456 -6.56 18.88 19.72
CA ASP A 456 -8.01 18.86 19.51
C ASP A 456 -8.36 19.56 18.20
N ALA A 457 -9.52 19.25 17.64
CA ALA A 457 -9.92 19.74 16.32
C ALA A 457 -10.13 21.26 16.30
N THR A 458 -9.73 21.88 15.19
CA THR A 458 -10.01 23.30 14.88
C THR A 458 -11.26 23.41 14.03
N LEU A 459 -12.01 24.50 14.21
CA LEU A 459 -13.25 24.80 13.48
C LEU A 459 -13.04 25.97 12.52
N ASP A 460 -13.88 26.07 11.49
CA ASP A 460 -13.82 27.17 10.53
C ASP A 460 -13.98 28.56 11.18
N SER A 461 -14.64 28.65 12.32
CA SER A 461 -14.81 29.87 13.10
C SER A 461 -13.61 30.28 13.97
N ASP A 462 -12.58 29.44 14.11
CA ASP A 462 -11.43 29.77 14.94
C ASP A 462 -10.56 30.86 14.28
N THR A 463 -10.13 31.87 15.03
CA THR A 463 -9.30 32.97 14.51
C THR A 463 -7.87 32.51 14.21
N PRO A 464 -7.18 33.09 13.20
CA PRO A 464 -5.78 32.75 12.88
C PRO A 464 -4.85 32.84 14.09
N GLU A 465 -5.03 33.84 14.97
CA GLU A 465 -4.25 34.02 16.21
C GLU A 465 -4.39 32.85 17.21
N LYS A 466 -5.49 32.07 17.18
CA LYS A 466 -5.67 30.86 18.01
C LYS A 466 -5.04 29.62 17.38
N ILE A 467 -4.92 29.60 16.06
CA ILE A 467 -4.25 28.54 15.29
C ILE A 467 -2.73 28.73 15.41
N GLU A 468 -2.25 29.97 15.23
CA GLU A 468 -0.83 30.34 15.36
C GLU A 468 -0.30 30.16 16.78
N LYS A 469 -1.04 30.51 17.84
CA LYS A 469 -0.58 30.30 19.23
C LYS A 469 -0.41 28.83 19.65
N LYS A 470 -1.06 27.89 18.95
CA LYS A 470 -0.86 26.44 19.17
C LYS A 470 0.26 25.87 18.31
N ALA A 471 0.57 26.51 17.18
CA ALA A 471 1.70 26.16 16.34
C ALA A 471 3.03 26.79 16.86
N SER A 472 3.01 28.01 17.37
CA SER A 472 4.22 28.83 17.59
C SER A 472 5.02 28.51 18.87
N GLN A 473 5.62 27.33 18.99
CA GLN A 473 6.73 27.12 19.94
C GLN A 473 8.02 26.56 19.33
N ASN A 474 8.09 26.21 18.04
CA ASN A 474 9.36 25.84 17.40
C ASN A 474 9.47 26.38 15.96
N GLU A 475 10.55 27.12 15.67
CA GLU A 475 10.91 27.64 14.33
C GLU A 475 11.17 26.54 13.28
N TYR A 476 11.20 25.26 13.70
CA TYR A 476 11.35 24.07 12.85
C TYR A 476 10.06 23.62 12.13
N GLN A 477 8.92 24.28 12.35
CA GLN A 477 7.63 23.89 11.76
C GLN A 477 7.47 24.14 10.26
N SER A 478 8.41 24.82 9.60
CA SER A 478 8.30 25.18 8.17
C SER A 478 8.32 23.99 7.19
N SER A 479 8.65 22.77 7.66
CA SER A 479 8.68 21.55 6.84
C SER A 479 7.48 20.62 7.03
N ARG A 480 6.67 20.78 8.10
CA ARG A 480 5.46 19.98 8.28
C ARG A 480 4.30 20.59 7.51
N LYS A 481 3.48 19.74 6.88
CA LYS A 481 2.20 20.17 6.30
C LYS A 481 1.38 20.76 7.44
N GLU A 482 1.16 22.07 7.41
CA GLU A 482 0.32 22.76 8.38
C GLU A 482 -1.01 22.00 8.55
N GLN A 483 -1.57 22.00 9.77
CA GLN A 483 -2.90 21.44 10.02
C GLN A 483 -3.87 21.95 8.95
N GLY A 484 -4.30 21.05 8.09
CA GLY A 484 -5.03 21.39 6.89
C GLY A 484 -6.50 21.07 7.05
N ARG A 485 -7.29 21.57 6.11
CA ARG A 485 -8.73 21.28 6.05
C ARG A 485 -9.06 20.71 4.70
N PHE A 486 -10.07 19.85 4.67
CA PHE A 486 -10.63 19.35 3.43
C PHE A 486 -11.02 20.52 2.52
N ASN A 487 -10.37 20.59 1.36
CA ASN A 487 -10.47 21.72 0.44
C ASN A 487 -10.83 21.29 -1.00
N VAL A 488 -11.22 20.04 -1.20
CA VAL A 488 -11.62 19.51 -2.52
C VAL A 488 -13.05 19.93 -2.81
N THR A 489 -13.21 20.68 -3.90
CA THR A 489 -14.47 21.20 -4.44
C THR A 489 -14.70 20.64 -5.83
N ALA A 490 -15.92 20.72 -6.37
CA ALA A 490 -16.24 20.09 -7.65
C ALA A 490 -15.45 20.68 -8.84
N ASP A 491 -15.06 21.96 -8.79
CA ASP A 491 -14.20 22.59 -9.80
C ASP A 491 -12.79 21.98 -9.85
N LYS A 492 -12.34 21.34 -8.77
CA LYS A 492 -11.07 20.60 -8.72
C LYS A 492 -11.21 19.17 -9.27
N ILE A 493 -12.42 18.69 -9.50
CA ILE A 493 -12.69 17.40 -10.13
C ILE A 493 -12.73 17.60 -11.64
N LYS A 494 -11.74 17.04 -12.33
CA LYS A 494 -11.67 17.14 -13.78
C LYS A 494 -12.79 16.35 -14.43
N THR A 495 -13.28 16.89 -15.55
CA THR A 495 -14.18 16.19 -16.47
C THR A 495 -13.50 15.87 -17.80
N SER A 496 -12.34 16.47 -18.07
CA SER A 496 -11.48 16.27 -19.24
C SER A 496 -10.03 16.65 -18.89
N GLY A 497 -9.07 16.40 -19.80
CA GLY A 497 -7.66 16.76 -19.56
C GLY A 497 -7.02 15.99 -18.40
N PHE A 498 -7.49 14.75 -18.19
CA PHE A 498 -6.99 13.84 -17.16
C PHE A 498 -5.50 13.57 -17.31
N PHE A 499 -4.81 13.38 -16.18
CA PHE A 499 -3.40 12.95 -16.14
C PHE A 499 -2.47 13.83 -17.00
N GLY A 500 -2.61 15.15 -16.90
CA GLY A 500 -1.81 16.09 -17.69
C GLY A 500 -2.19 16.16 -19.18
N SER A 501 -3.46 15.89 -19.51
CA SER A 501 -3.95 15.77 -20.90
C SER A 501 -3.33 14.61 -21.69
N ASN A 502 -2.99 13.53 -20.98
CA ASN A 502 -2.56 12.30 -21.65
C ASN A 502 -3.72 11.73 -22.49
N LYS A 503 -3.46 11.51 -23.77
CA LYS A 503 -4.46 11.01 -24.74
C LYS A 503 -4.61 9.50 -24.71
N GLN A 504 -3.70 8.80 -24.04
CA GLN A 504 -3.69 7.34 -23.97
C GLN A 504 -3.31 6.88 -22.57
N ILE A 505 -4.17 6.07 -21.97
CA ILE A 505 -3.91 5.38 -20.71
C ILE A 505 -3.89 3.87 -20.96
N GLN A 506 -3.41 3.13 -19.96
CA GLN A 506 -3.37 1.67 -19.99
C GLN A 506 -4.19 1.14 -18.81
N VAL A 507 -5.09 0.20 -19.11
CA VAL A 507 -6.01 -0.37 -18.12
C VAL A 507 -5.97 -1.89 -18.16
N ILE A 508 -5.75 -2.51 -17.01
CA ILE A 508 -5.92 -3.95 -16.83
C ILE A 508 -7.34 -4.20 -16.32
N VAL A 509 -8.04 -5.16 -16.94
CA VAL A 509 -9.43 -5.51 -16.60
C VAL A 509 -9.46 -6.84 -15.88
N LYS A 510 -10.20 -6.91 -14.77
CA LYS A 510 -10.48 -8.14 -14.04
C LYS A 510 -11.96 -8.24 -13.70
N LEU A 511 -12.55 -9.40 -13.96
CA LEU A 511 -13.92 -9.76 -13.58
C LEU A 511 -13.85 -11.02 -12.72
N ALA A 512 -14.37 -10.93 -11.50
CA ALA A 512 -14.36 -12.03 -10.56
C ALA A 512 -15.62 -12.02 -9.69
N ASN A 513 -16.11 -13.22 -9.38
CA ASN A 513 -17.28 -13.43 -8.55
C ASN A 513 -16.90 -14.26 -7.33
N ILE A 514 -17.48 -13.95 -6.17
CA ILE A 514 -17.46 -14.82 -4.99
C ILE A 514 -18.84 -15.44 -4.84
N HIS A 515 -18.91 -16.76 -4.78
CA HIS A 515 -20.13 -17.54 -4.56
C HIS A 515 -20.05 -18.28 -3.23
N LEU A 516 -21.12 -18.17 -2.45
CA LEU A 516 -21.32 -18.90 -1.21
C LEU A 516 -22.54 -19.80 -1.35
N THR A 517 -22.45 -21.00 -0.79
CA THR A 517 -23.54 -21.99 -0.79
C THR A 517 -23.86 -22.37 0.65
N PRO A 518 -25.03 -22.97 0.93
CA PRO A 518 -25.33 -23.49 2.26
C PRO A 518 -24.25 -24.46 2.81
N ASP A 519 -23.59 -25.23 1.94
CA ASP A 519 -22.49 -26.14 2.30
C ASP A 519 -21.16 -25.41 2.53
N LYS A 520 -21.00 -24.22 1.93
CA LYS A 520 -19.80 -23.37 2.00
C LYS A 520 -20.20 -21.92 2.32
N PRO A 521 -20.70 -21.65 3.55
CA PRO A 521 -21.46 -20.42 3.83
C PRO A 521 -20.60 -19.21 4.20
N THR A 522 -19.28 -19.35 4.30
CA THR A 522 -18.35 -18.30 4.71
C THR A 522 -17.25 -18.07 3.68
N TYR A 523 -16.80 -16.83 3.57
CA TYR A 523 -15.56 -16.42 2.92
C TYR A 523 -14.63 -15.84 3.98
N ASP A 524 -13.44 -16.43 4.13
CA ASP A 524 -12.52 -16.14 5.24
C ASP A 524 -11.72 -14.82 5.05
N GLY A 525 -11.94 -14.12 3.94
CA GLY A 525 -11.20 -12.91 3.58
C GLY A 525 -10.04 -13.17 2.60
N GLY A 526 -9.47 -12.08 2.10
CA GLY A 526 -8.26 -12.09 1.28
C GLY A 526 -6.99 -11.90 2.11
N SER A 527 -5.82 -11.91 1.46
CA SER A 527 -4.56 -11.46 2.07
C SER A 527 -4.41 -9.93 1.95
N TRP A 528 -3.58 -9.33 2.79
CA TRP A 528 -3.12 -7.95 2.61
C TRP A 528 -2.20 -7.88 1.39
N HIS A 529 -2.50 -6.99 0.45
CA HIS A 529 -1.69 -6.82 -0.76
C HIS A 529 -1.86 -5.43 -1.39
N ILE A 530 -0.96 -5.13 -2.33
CA ILE A 530 -1.14 -4.10 -3.36
C ILE A 530 -1.40 -4.79 -4.71
N GLU A 531 -1.92 -4.05 -5.68
CA GLU A 531 -2.23 -4.59 -6.99
C GLU A 531 -0.96 -4.71 -7.85
N GLY A 532 -0.78 -5.89 -8.44
CA GLY A 532 0.32 -6.17 -9.37
C GLY A 532 1.71 -6.19 -8.73
N GLN A 533 2.72 -6.06 -9.59
CA GLN A 533 4.14 -5.93 -9.23
C GLN A 533 4.72 -4.64 -9.83
N ARG A 534 5.93 -4.23 -9.43
CA ARG A 534 6.52 -2.94 -9.85
C ARG A 534 6.63 -2.82 -11.38
N ASN A 535 6.94 -3.91 -12.07
CA ASN A 535 7.04 -3.96 -13.54
C ASN A 535 5.70 -3.75 -14.28
N GLU A 536 4.57 -3.69 -13.55
CA GLU A 536 3.24 -3.40 -14.12
C GLU A 536 2.81 -1.95 -13.90
N HIS A 537 3.53 -1.20 -13.05
CA HIS A 537 3.33 0.22 -12.77
C HIS A 537 1.87 0.60 -12.49
N ILE A 538 1.11 -0.27 -11.81
CA ILE A 538 -0.27 0.04 -11.40
C ILE A 538 -0.23 1.16 -10.35
N CYS A 539 -0.91 2.28 -10.63
CA CYS A 539 -0.94 3.44 -9.74
C CYS A 539 -2.28 3.61 -9.01
N ALA A 540 -3.38 3.12 -9.58
CA ALA A 540 -4.70 3.24 -8.96
C ALA A 540 -5.65 2.11 -9.38
N THR A 541 -6.62 1.82 -8.53
CA THR A 541 -7.62 0.76 -8.71
C THR A 541 -9.02 1.36 -8.69
N ALA A 542 -9.92 0.82 -9.50
CA ALA A 542 -11.36 1.04 -9.41
C ALA A 542 -12.08 -0.31 -9.25
N LEU A 543 -12.91 -0.43 -8.21
CA LEU A 543 -13.74 -1.60 -7.95
C LEU A 543 -15.22 -1.23 -8.04
N TYR A 544 -15.97 -1.95 -8.86
CA TYR A 544 -17.41 -1.78 -9.05
C TYR A 544 -18.14 -3.02 -8.54
N TYR A 545 -18.90 -2.86 -7.46
CA TYR A 545 -19.71 -3.92 -6.85
C TYR A 545 -21.09 -3.92 -7.49
N TYR A 546 -21.24 -4.62 -8.61
CA TYR A 546 -22.41 -4.47 -9.48
C TYR A 546 -23.57 -5.39 -9.08
N ASP A 547 -23.32 -6.51 -8.42
CA ASP A 547 -24.33 -7.49 -8.04
C ASP A 547 -23.90 -8.24 -6.75
N ASN A 548 -24.61 -7.96 -5.64
CA ASN A 548 -24.40 -8.65 -4.37
C ASN A 548 -25.75 -9.16 -3.86
N GLU A 549 -25.86 -10.45 -3.58
CA GLU A 549 -27.10 -11.06 -3.10
C GLU A 549 -26.82 -11.99 -1.91
N ASN A 550 -27.68 -11.93 -0.89
CA ASN A 550 -27.71 -12.86 0.24
C ASN A 550 -26.37 -13.02 1.00
N ILE A 551 -25.63 -11.93 1.17
CA ILE A 551 -24.41 -11.90 1.98
C ILE A 551 -24.54 -10.89 3.13
N THR A 552 -23.81 -11.12 4.22
CA THR A 552 -23.58 -10.11 5.25
C THR A 552 -22.75 -8.95 4.70
N ASP A 553 -22.60 -7.88 5.49
CA ASP A 553 -21.74 -6.75 5.12
C ASP A 553 -20.32 -7.22 4.75
N SER A 554 -19.91 -6.91 3.52
CA SER A 554 -18.55 -7.13 3.02
C SER A 554 -17.77 -5.82 3.06
N ARG A 555 -16.53 -5.84 3.57
CA ARG A 555 -15.69 -4.64 3.74
C ARG A 555 -14.35 -4.77 3.03
N LEU A 556 -13.80 -3.65 2.57
CA LEU A 556 -12.44 -3.53 2.03
C LEU A 556 -11.62 -2.70 3.01
N ALA A 557 -10.69 -3.34 3.71
CA ALA A 557 -9.81 -2.71 4.69
C ALA A 557 -8.55 -2.13 4.03
N PHE A 558 -7.99 -1.08 4.62
CA PHE A 558 -6.81 -0.36 4.14
C PHE A 558 -5.81 -0.14 5.27
N ARG A 559 -4.52 -0.29 4.96
CA ARG A 559 -3.40 0.02 5.85
C ARG A 559 -2.19 0.56 5.06
N THR A 560 -1.29 1.26 5.73
CA THR A 560 -0.06 1.78 5.11
C THR A 560 1.06 1.96 6.12
N SER A 561 2.30 2.04 5.65
CA SER A 561 3.45 2.44 6.47
C SER A 561 3.40 3.94 6.74
N SER A 562 3.62 4.29 8.00
CA SER A 562 3.76 5.65 8.50
C SER A 562 5.21 6.14 8.43
N ASN A 563 5.41 7.45 8.38
CA ASN A 563 6.73 8.05 8.28
C ASN A 563 7.43 8.09 9.64
N SER A 564 8.13 7.00 9.99
CA SER A 564 8.87 6.89 11.25
C SER A 564 9.96 7.95 11.40
N GLU A 565 10.69 8.24 10.33
CA GLU A 565 11.76 9.25 10.33
C GLU A 565 11.22 10.64 10.68
N ASP A 566 10.13 11.07 10.02
CA ASP A 566 9.51 12.37 10.33
C ASP A 566 8.95 12.43 11.76
N LEU A 567 8.41 11.31 12.27
CA LEU A 567 7.92 11.28 13.63
C LEU A 567 9.08 11.36 14.63
N THR A 568 10.09 10.48 14.52
CA THR A 568 11.21 10.40 15.48
C THR A 568 12.06 11.66 15.50
N MET A 569 12.27 12.32 14.34
CA MET A 569 13.10 13.52 14.27
C MET A 569 12.42 14.79 14.78
N ASN A 570 11.08 14.85 14.73
CA ASN A 570 10.33 16.09 14.94
C ASN A 570 9.30 16.01 16.09
N LEU A 571 9.29 14.92 16.86
CA LEU A 571 8.45 14.76 18.04
C LEU A 571 9.27 15.07 19.30
N ASP A 572 8.79 16.02 20.10
CA ASP A 572 9.28 16.27 21.45
C ASP A 572 8.60 15.31 22.42
N TYR A 573 9.37 14.42 23.03
CA TYR A 573 8.87 13.45 23.99
C TYR A 573 9.96 13.12 24.99
N MET A 574 9.53 12.69 26.17
CA MET A 574 10.45 12.30 27.23
C MET A 574 11.14 10.98 26.86
N GLN A 575 12.45 10.86 27.15
CA GLN A 575 13.22 9.66 26.85
C GLN A 575 12.52 8.41 27.42
N SER A 576 12.37 7.37 26.59
CA SER A 576 11.67 6.12 26.93
C SER A 576 10.15 6.23 27.21
N ASP A 577 9.51 7.39 27.02
CA ASP A 577 8.06 7.56 27.20
C ASP A 577 7.25 7.09 25.97
N VAL A 578 7.44 5.82 25.61
CA VAL A 578 6.69 5.14 24.54
C VAL A 578 5.19 5.14 24.85
N ARG A 579 4.83 5.07 26.13
CA ARG A 579 3.45 5.12 26.60
C ARG A 579 2.73 6.39 26.14
N SER A 580 3.35 7.56 26.29
CA SER A 580 2.75 8.82 25.81
C SER A 580 2.62 8.86 24.29
N ILE A 581 3.57 8.25 23.57
CA ILE A 581 3.51 8.16 22.10
C ILE A 581 2.33 7.27 21.68
N ALA A 582 2.21 6.06 22.23
CA ALA A 582 1.13 5.12 21.95
C ALA A 582 -0.25 5.61 22.42
N ARG A 583 -0.31 6.58 23.34
CA ARG A 583 -1.55 7.28 23.74
C ARG A 583 -1.92 8.45 22.83
N THR A 584 -0.99 8.89 21.98
CA THR A 584 -1.14 10.06 21.12
C THR A 584 -1.33 9.64 19.66
N PHE A 585 -0.49 8.73 19.19
CA PHE A 585 -0.47 8.16 17.84
C PHE A 585 -1.09 6.77 17.83
N ALA A 586 -1.71 6.39 16.72
CA ALA A 586 -2.25 5.04 16.53
C ALA A 586 -1.11 4.04 16.26
N VAL A 587 -0.27 3.82 17.26
CA VAL A 587 0.91 2.95 17.28
C VAL A 587 0.86 2.10 18.54
N ASP A 588 1.47 0.91 18.49
CA ASP A 588 1.48 0.00 19.64
C ASP A 588 2.34 0.55 20.79
N GLU A 589 2.00 0.23 22.04
CA GLU A 589 2.79 0.58 23.24
C GLU A 589 4.02 -0.33 23.37
N ALA A 590 4.97 -0.20 22.43
CA ALA A 590 6.21 -0.97 22.41
C ALA A 590 7.37 -0.12 21.86
N HIS A 591 8.58 -0.33 22.40
CA HIS A 591 9.80 0.30 21.86
C HIS A 591 10.07 -0.09 20.40
N GLU A 592 9.61 -1.28 20.03
CA GLU A 592 9.72 -1.92 18.71
C GLU A 592 8.35 -1.90 18.00
N ALA A 593 7.54 -0.86 18.20
CA ALA A 593 6.22 -0.75 17.60
C ALA A 593 6.31 -0.65 16.07
N THR A 594 5.46 -1.41 15.37
CA THR A 594 5.43 -1.40 13.90
C THR A 594 4.99 -0.04 13.35
N THR A 595 5.59 0.38 12.24
CA THR A 595 5.18 1.59 11.51
C THR A 595 3.88 1.41 10.71
N LEU A 596 3.34 0.20 10.66
CA LEU A 596 2.16 -0.14 9.86
C LEU A 596 0.87 0.26 10.58
N GLN A 597 0.14 1.23 10.02
CA GLN A 597 -1.12 1.71 10.60
C GLN A 597 -2.33 1.21 9.80
N ASN A 598 -3.29 0.59 10.51
CA ASN A 598 -4.61 0.28 9.97
C ASN A 598 -5.45 1.56 9.89
N ILE A 599 -5.82 1.98 8.67
CA ILE A 599 -6.49 3.27 8.42
C ILE A 599 -8.01 3.14 8.58
N GLY A 600 -8.56 1.98 8.24
CA GLY A 600 -9.99 1.69 8.32
C GLY A 600 -10.49 0.80 7.19
N SER A 601 -11.81 0.73 7.00
CA SER A 601 -12.42 -0.07 5.94
C SER A 601 -13.67 0.56 5.34
N VAL A 602 -13.85 0.41 4.02
CA VAL A 602 -15.06 0.85 3.31
C VAL A 602 -16.08 -0.29 3.25
N LEU A 603 -17.36 0.00 3.51
CA LEU A 603 -18.46 -0.95 3.27
C LEU A 603 -18.70 -1.14 1.77
N THR A 604 -18.79 -2.39 1.31
CA THR A 604 -18.78 -2.74 -0.12
C THR A 604 -20.10 -3.36 -0.59
N ARG A 605 -21.13 -2.53 -0.66
CA ARG A 605 -22.50 -2.92 -1.05
C ARG A 605 -22.73 -2.84 -2.57
N GLN A 606 -23.79 -3.48 -3.05
CA GLN A 606 -24.21 -3.37 -4.45
C GLN A 606 -24.44 -1.91 -4.86
N GLY A 607 -24.00 -1.54 -6.06
CA GLY A 607 -24.11 -0.20 -6.61
C GLY A 607 -23.01 0.76 -6.15
N ARG A 608 -22.05 0.30 -5.34
CA ARG A 608 -20.91 1.10 -4.90
C ARG A 608 -19.69 0.91 -5.78
N ALA A 609 -19.08 2.02 -6.18
CA ALA A 609 -17.76 2.10 -6.76
C ALA A 609 -16.74 2.57 -5.70
N ILE A 610 -15.52 2.04 -5.74
CA ILE A 610 -14.41 2.42 -4.83
C ILE A 610 -13.15 2.64 -5.68
N PHE A 611 -12.44 3.72 -5.40
CA PHE A 611 -11.20 4.12 -6.06
C PHE A 611 -10.13 4.36 -5.01
N PHE A 612 -8.93 3.83 -5.22
CA PHE A 612 -7.82 3.99 -4.27
C PHE A 612 -6.48 3.88 -4.98
N PRO A 613 -5.43 4.53 -4.47
CA PRO A 613 -4.11 4.46 -5.05
C PRO A 613 -3.43 3.14 -4.67
N ASN A 614 -2.48 2.70 -5.49
CA ASN A 614 -1.62 1.55 -5.18
C ASN A 614 -0.52 1.88 -4.14
N LEU A 615 -0.84 2.79 -3.21
CA LEU A 615 -0.05 3.21 -2.06
C LEU A 615 -0.59 2.62 -0.76
N LEU A 616 -1.78 2.03 -0.79
CA LEU A 616 -2.43 1.44 0.37
C LEU A 616 -2.48 -0.07 0.19
N GLN A 617 -1.96 -0.82 1.16
CA GLN A 617 -2.28 -2.23 1.24
C GLN A 617 -3.78 -2.35 1.54
N HIS A 618 -4.42 -3.30 0.87
CA HIS A 618 -5.84 -3.54 1.07
C HIS A 618 -6.15 -5.03 1.25
N GLN A 619 -7.29 -5.31 1.87
CA GLN A 619 -7.74 -6.66 2.17
C GLN A 619 -9.27 -6.73 2.14
N VAL A 620 -9.80 -7.74 1.43
CA VAL A 620 -11.22 -8.08 1.53
C VAL A 620 -11.46 -8.76 2.88
N GLN A 621 -12.32 -8.19 3.71
CA GLN A 621 -12.65 -8.74 5.03
C GLN A 621 -13.58 -9.96 4.94
N PRO A 622 -13.60 -10.84 5.95
CA PRO A 622 -14.49 -12.00 5.98
C PRO A 622 -15.97 -11.61 5.89
N PHE A 623 -16.78 -12.46 5.27
CA PHE A 623 -18.24 -12.33 5.23
C PHE A 623 -18.92 -13.70 5.04
N SER A 624 -20.22 -13.78 5.27
CA SER A 624 -20.98 -15.03 5.16
C SER A 624 -22.33 -14.84 4.49
N LEU A 625 -23.08 -15.93 4.31
CA LEU A 625 -24.48 -15.87 3.89
C LEU A 625 -25.33 -15.14 4.95
N ALA A 626 -26.19 -14.22 4.49
CA ALA A 626 -27.17 -13.56 5.36
C ALA A 626 -28.32 -14.51 5.74
N ASP A 627 -28.84 -15.27 4.77
CA ASP A 627 -29.71 -16.43 4.94
C ASP A 627 -28.89 -17.70 4.61
N PRO A 628 -28.47 -18.48 5.62
CA PRO A 628 -27.65 -19.69 5.43
C PRO A 628 -28.32 -20.78 4.59
N THR A 629 -29.63 -20.70 4.35
CA THR A 629 -30.38 -21.74 3.61
C THR A 629 -30.38 -21.53 2.10
N ARG A 630 -29.91 -20.37 1.63
CA ARG A 630 -29.90 -19.98 0.21
C ARG A 630 -28.48 -19.65 -0.23
N PRO A 631 -28.13 -19.88 -1.51
CA PRO A 631 -26.87 -19.39 -2.04
C PRO A 631 -26.84 -17.85 -2.03
N GLY A 632 -25.64 -17.30 -2.12
CA GLY A 632 -25.39 -15.86 -2.19
C GLY A 632 -24.11 -15.56 -2.95
N HIS A 633 -23.94 -14.32 -3.38
CA HIS A 633 -22.78 -13.92 -4.16
C HIS A 633 -22.39 -12.46 -3.98
N ARG A 634 -21.15 -12.18 -4.36
CA ARG A 634 -20.57 -10.84 -4.51
C ARG A 634 -19.83 -10.79 -5.84
N LYS A 635 -20.27 -9.94 -6.76
CA LYS A 635 -19.67 -9.83 -8.10
C LYS A 635 -19.04 -8.46 -8.32
N ILE A 636 -17.83 -8.46 -8.87
CA ILE A 636 -17.08 -7.22 -9.10
C ILE A 636 -16.51 -7.10 -10.52
N LEU A 637 -16.45 -5.86 -10.98
CA LEU A 637 -15.54 -5.42 -12.05
C LEU A 637 -14.41 -4.62 -11.41
N ALA A 638 -13.19 -5.06 -11.62
CA ALA A 638 -11.98 -4.38 -11.20
C ALA A 638 -11.23 -3.83 -12.42
N LEU A 639 -10.82 -2.57 -12.34
CA LEU A 639 -10.00 -1.89 -13.33
C LEU A 639 -8.74 -1.37 -12.63
N PHE A 640 -7.58 -1.67 -13.20
CA PHE A 640 -6.30 -1.20 -12.67
C PHE A 640 -5.67 -0.24 -13.68
N LEU A 641 -5.49 1.00 -13.24
CA LEU A 641 -4.83 2.05 -14.01
C LEU A 641 -3.32 1.85 -13.89
N VAL A 642 -2.66 1.62 -15.02
CA VAL A 642 -1.20 1.74 -15.14
C VAL A 642 -0.84 3.21 -15.19
N ASP A 643 0.25 3.60 -14.52
CA ASP A 643 0.71 4.99 -14.46
C ASP A 643 0.81 5.57 -15.87
N PRO A 644 -0.01 6.60 -16.21
CA PRO A 644 0.04 7.23 -17.52
C PRO A 644 1.41 7.82 -17.88
N ALA A 645 2.28 8.07 -16.89
CA ALA A 645 3.66 8.50 -17.11
C ALA A 645 4.62 7.36 -17.51
N ILE A 646 4.23 6.10 -17.31
CA ILE A 646 5.08 4.91 -17.52
C ILE A 646 4.32 3.83 -18.29
N PRO A 647 4.14 3.99 -19.62
CA PRO A 647 3.54 2.94 -20.44
C PRO A 647 4.36 1.64 -20.36
N VAL A 648 3.69 0.52 -20.16
CA VAL A 648 4.28 -0.83 -20.14
C VAL A 648 3.91 -1.60 -21.41
N ILE A 649 4.53 -2.77 -21.59
CA ILE A 649 4.18 -3.70 -22.68
C ILE A 649 2.69 -4.07 -22.56
N SER A 650 1.92 -3.87 -23.63
CA SER A 650 0.46 -4.02 -23.62
C SER A 650 -0.04 -4.99 -24.68
N THR A 651 -1.35 -5.26 -24.68
CA THR A 651 -2.02 -5.96 -25.77
C THR A 651 -2.00 -5.21 -27.11
N ALA A 652 -1.59 -3.95 -27.12
CA ALA A 652 -1.30 -3.25 -28.37
C ALA A 652 0.02 -3.70 -29.01
N ASN A 653 0.91 -4.37 -28.27
CA ASN A 653 2.21 -4.80 -28.78
C ASN A 653 2.33 -6.32 -28.83
N ILE A 654 1.66 -7.02 -27.92
CA ILE A 654 1.63 -8.48 -27.84
C ILE A 654 0.41 -8.99 -28.61
N PRO A 655 0.58 -9.83 -29.64
CA PRO A 655 -0.54 -10.49 -30.28
C PRO A 655 -1.25 -11.47 -29.33
N PRO A 656 -2.53 -11.80 -29.57
CA PRO A 656 -3.22 -12.77 -28.76
C PRO A 656 -2.46 -14.09 -28.66
N GLN A 657 -2.39 -14.62 -27.45
CA GLN A 657 -1.65 -15.84 -27.12
C GLN A 657 -2.58 -17.04 -26.95
N GLN A 658 -3.90 -16.81 -26.91
CA GLN A 658 -4.93 -17.81 -26.72
C GLN A 658 -4.99 -18.75 -27.93
N ARG A 659 -4.70 -20.03 -27.72
CA ARG A 659 -4.79 -21.05 -28.78
C ARG A 659 -6.16 -21.10 -29.47
N PRO A 660 -7.30 -21.07 -28.76
CA PRO A 660 -8.62 -21.06 -29.39
C PRO A 660 -8.90 -19.82 -30.27
N TRP A 661 -8.11 -18.75 -30.14
CA TRP A 661 -8.26 -17.54 -30.95
C TRP A 661 -7.44 -17.61 -32.24
N TRP A 662 -6.60 -18.62 -32.42
CA TRP A 662 -5.68 -18.73 -33.54
C TRP A 662 -6.38 -19.24 -34.80
N PRO A 663 -6.66 -18.38 -35.80
CA PRO A 663 -7.52 -18.76 -36.93
C PRO A 663 -6.88 -19.84 -37.82
N ALA A 664 -5.55 -19.96 -37.80
CA ALA A 664 -4.85 -20.94 -38.62
C ALA A 664 -4.96 -22.37 -38.06
N GLU A 665 -5.35 -22.57 -36.80
CA GLU A 665 -5.52 -23.92 -36.24
C GLU A 665 -6.61 -24.69 -37.00
N ASP A 666 -7.79 -24.09 -37.20
CA ASP A 666 -8.87 -24.68 -37.97
C ASP A 666 -8.46 -24.92 -39.42
N TYR A 667 -7.71 -23.99 -40.00
CA TYR A 667 -7.17 -24.17 -41.35
C TYR A 667 -6.22 -25.37 -41.42
N ILE A 668 -5.31 -25.55 -40.46
CA ILE A 668 -4.36 -26.66 -40.44
C ILE A 668 -5.09 -28.00 -40.21
N ARG A 669 -6.04 -28.06 -39.28
CA ARG A 669 -6.83 -29.27 -38.97
C ARG A 669 -7.70 -29.71 -40.15
N ASN A 670 -8.28 -28.76 -40.87
CA ASN A 670 -9.21 -29.03 -41.98
C ASN A 670 -8.54 -28.93 -43.36
N SER A 671 -7.22 -28.72 -43.41
CA SER A 671 -6.49 -28.64 -44.67
C SER A 671 -6.32 -30.02 -45.30
N ASN A 672 -6.93 -30.21 -46.47
CA ASN A 672 -6.71 -31.40 -47.29
C ASN A 672 -5.26 -31.53 -47.83
N ARG A 673 -4.36 -30.58 -47.52
CA ARG A 673 -2.96 -30.59 -47.96
C ARG A 673 -2.02 -31.30 -46.99
N LEU A 674 -2.44 -31.56 -45.75
CA LEU A 674 -1.65 -32.26 -44.74
C LEU A 674 -2.42 -33.49 -44.24
N PRO A 675 -1.78 -34.67 -44.16
CA PRO A 675 -2.33 -35.80 -43.41
C PRO A 675 -2.63 -35.40 -41.95
N PRO A 676 -3.69 -35.95 -41.32
CA PRO A 676 -4.07 -35.62 -39.95
C PRO A 676 -2.94 -35.74 -38.93
N GLU A 677 -2.06 -36.72 -39.10
CA GLU A 677 -0.89 -36.95 -38.23
C GLU A 677 0.13 -35.82 -38.34
N LEU A 678 0.38 -35.31 -39.55
CA LEU A 678 1.29 -34.18 -39.76
C LEU A 678 0.67 -32.86 -39.31
N ALA A 679 -0.63 -32.67 -39.53
CA ALA A 679 -1.37 -31.53 -38.96
C ALA A 679 -1.28 -31.53 -37.43
N HIS A 680 -1.45 -32.70 -36.80
CA HIS A 680 -1.30 -32.87 -35.36
C HIS A 680 0.11 -32.54 -34.87
N ILE A 681 1.16 -33.07 -35.54
CA ILE A 681 2.56 -32.76 -35.20
C ILE A 681 2.84 -31.27 -35.33
N VAL A 682 2.42 -30.61 -36.41
CA VAL A 682 2.59 -29.15 -36.58
C VAL A 682 1.96 -28.41 -35.41
N LEU A 683 0.70 -28.72 -35.09
CA LEU A 683 -0.05 -28.07 -34.01
C LEU A 683 0.55 -28.33 -32.63
N GLN A 684 1.16 -29.49 -32.39
CA GLN A 684 1.86 -29.79 -31.13
C GLN A 684 3.20 -29.07 -30.98
N ASN A 685 3.82 -28.61 -32.07
CA ASN A 685 5.13 -27.96 -32.04
C ASN A 685 5.05 -26.42 -32.13
N VAL A 686 3.85 -25.85 -32.03
CA VAL A 686 3.67 -24.38 -31.96
C VAL A 686 3.88 -23.92 -30.53
N ASP A 687 4.87 -23.05 -30.32
CA ASP A 687 5.30 -22.57 -28.99
C ASP A 687 4.73 -21.18 -28.59
N TYR A 688 4.16 -20.46 -29.56
CA TYR A 688 3.68 -19.08 -29.40
C TYR A 688 2.19 -18.94 -29.05
N VAL A 689 1.41 -20.03 -29.09
CA VAL A 689 0.05 -20.08 -28.56
C VAL A 689 0.01 -20.94 -27.29
N ILE A 690 -0.91 -20.62 -26.40
CA ILE A 690 -1.06 -21.20 -25.07
C ILE A 690 -2.50 -21.68 -24.96
N ASP A 691 -2.69 -22.97 -24.68
CA ASP A 691 -4.01 -23.53 -24.41
C ASP A 691 -4.48 -23.25 -22.97
N GLU A 692 -5.71 -23.64 -22.66
CA GLU A 692 -6.32 -23.31 -21.38
C GLU A 692 -5.67 -24.03 -20.19
N GLU A 693 -5.31 -25.31 -20.35
CA GLU A 693 -4.62 -26.09 -19.31
C GLU A 693 -3.25 -25.47 -19.01
N GLU A 694 -2.49 -25.12 -20.04
CA GLU A 694 -1.20 -24.45 -19.89
C GLU A 694 -1.37 -23.06 -19.26
N ALA A 695 -2.38 -22.28 -19.67
CA ALA A 695 -2.65 -20.97 -19.10
C ALA A 695 -2.99 -21.05 -17.59
N LYS A 696 -3.77 -22.05 -17.17
CA LYS A 696 -4.07 -22.32 -15.75
C LYS A 696 -2.80 -22.69 -14.98
N ALA A 697 -1.93 -23.53 -15.55
CA ALA A 697 -0.64 -23.88 -14.94
C ALA A 697 0.33 -22.68 -14.85
N ILE A 698 0.34 -21.80 -15.85
CA ILE A 698 1.11 -20.55 -15.82
C ILE A 698 0.57 -19.63 -14.74
N ARG A 699 -0.75 -19.49 -14.62
CA ARG A 699 -1.38 -18.69 -13.56
C ARG A 699 -0.95 -19.19 -12.18
N GLU A 700 -0.97 -20.49 -11.93
CA GLU A 700 -0.53 -21.06 -10.64
C GLU A 700 0.94 -20.70 -10.33
N LYS A 701 1.84 -20.80 -11.32
CA LYS A 701 3.25 -20.40 -11.15
C LYS A 701 3.40 -18.90 -10.88
N LEU A 702 2.70 -18.07 -11.64
CA LEU A 702 2.70 -16.62 -11.46
C LEU A 702 2.16 -16.24 -10.08
N MET A 703 1.04 -16.86 -9.65
CA MET A 703 0.45 -16.62 -8.34
C MET A 703 1.39 -17.08 -7.22
N SER A 704 2.04 -18.24 -7.36
CA SER A 704 3.03 -18.72 -6.39
C SER A 704 4.21 -17.75 -6.27
N GLU A 705 4.74 -17.24 -7.38
CA GLU A 705 5.80 -16.22 -7.38
C GLU A 705 5.34 -14.95 -6.64
N ARG A 706 4.11 -14.47 -6.93
CA ARG A 706 3.55 -13.29 -6.29
C ARG A 706 3.27 -13.48 -4.81
N THR A 707 2.71 -14.62 -4.40
CA THR A 707 2.44 -14.89 -2.98
C THR A 707 3.74 -14.86 -2.18
N VAL A 708 4.83 -15.46 -2.68
CA VAL A 708 6.13 -15.42 -1.99
C VAL A 708 6.63 -13.98 -1.86
N MET A 709 6.57 -13.18 -2.94
CA MET A 709 6.97 -11.77 -2.88
C MET A 709 6.06 -10.94 -1.97
N GLN A 710 4.76 -11.19 -1.96
CA GLN A 710 3.78 -10.48 -1.12
C GLN A 710 3.93 -10.84 0.37
N THR A 711 4.22 -12.10 0.69
CA THR A 711 4.50 -12.54 2.05
C THR A 711 5.79 -11.90 2.55
N ALA A 712 6.89 -12.01 1.80
CA ALA A 712 8.15 -11.35 2.15
C ALA A 712 7.98 -9.83 2.29
N PHE A 713 7.20 -9.22 1.38
CA PHE A 713 6.87 -7.80 1.45
C PHE A 713 6.06 -7.42 2.71
N SER A 714 5.07 -8.23 3.09
CA SER A 714 4.25 -7.99 4.27
C SER A 714 5.00 -8.23 5.58
N GLU A 715 5.88 -9.22 5.62
CA GLU A 715 6.77 -9.51 6.76
C GLU A 715 7.79 -8.39 6.95
N ALA A 716 8.43 -7.94 5.86
CA ALA A 716 9.37 -6.82 5.89
C ALA A 716 8.71 -5.55 6.43
N LEU A 717 7.51 -5.23 5.93
CA LEU A 717 6.64 -4.15 6.43
C LEU A 717 6.41 -4.21 7.94
N GLN A 718 6.04 -5.40 8.42
CA GLN A 718 5.70 -5.59 9.83
C GLN A 718 6.94 -5.43 10.73
N SER A 719 8.12 -5.79 10.22
CA SER A 719 9.41 -5.66 10.92
C SER A 719 9.99 -4.24 10.98
N VAL A 720 9.36 -3.26 10.31
CA VAL A 720 9.81 -1.87 10.39
C VAL A 720 9.21 -1.23 11.62
N GLU A 721 10.09 -0.79 12.49
CA GLU A 721 9.74 -0.29 13.81
C GLU A 721 10.08 1.19 13.95
N PHE A 722 9.42 1.86 14.87
CA PHE A 722 9.88 3.15 15.35
C PHE A 722 11.12 2.98 16.25
N SER A 723 12.09 3.87 16.13
CA SER A 723 13.25 3.90 17.05
C SER A 723 13.08 5.04 18.05
N PHE A 724 12.33 4.78 19.13
CA PHE A 724 12.07 5.80 20.17
C PHE A 724 13.15 5.87 21.26
N CYS A 725 14.23 5.08 21.15
CA CYS A 725 15.27 4.92 22.18
C CYS A 725 16.47 5.87 22.07
N GLU A 726 16.58 6.66 21.01
CA GLU A 726 17.76 7.49 20.72
C GLU A 726 17.42 8.99 20.74
N HIS A 727 17.51 9.62 21.92
CA HIS A 727 17.70 11.08 22.07
C HIS A 727 18.60 11.38 23.26
#